data_AF-E9DHI7-F1
#
_entry.id   AF-E9DHI7-F1
#
_cell.length_a   1.000
_cell.length_b   1.000
_cell.length_c   1.000
_cell.angle_alpha   90.00
_cell.angle_beta   90.00
_cell.angle_gamma   90.00
#
_symmetry.space_group_name_H-M   'P 1'
#
loop_
_entity.id
_entity.type
_entity.pdbx_description
1 polymer ?
#
loop_
_entity_poly.entity_id
_entity_poly.type
_entity_poly.pdbx_seq_one_letter_code
_entity_poly.pdbx_strand_id
1 'polypeptide(L)'
;MIDNMICKMESKTFIRGAYYLCTQLLTRAYHQGIHVSSEEVLRLRAVAKEAAEKKKSIIFLPCHKSHVDYVSLQIICYRLGIALPVVVAGDNLNIPLLGPFLQHAGAMWIRRSFGNDPLYHTLVQAYVDTLLSNGYNFECFVEGGRSRTGKLLPPKYGILSFLLDSVSSGRVDDAIICPVSTQYDKVIETESYISELLGQPKQKENLKDFLSSSSVLSLKLGRVDVRFHEPWSLKQFITEQLTRLNKNPSSISLVDPAERGRILRTLGYRVLSQINDVSVIMPTALVGTVLLTLRGRGVGKAELVRRVDWLCERVRAKGGRVAHFYRAATEHVVDRALEDLGPKLVGEVGGLAEPTFYAVDRFQLSFYRNMTIYLFITEALVSAAMYTRVKQGGGPANQRISYDELLSQVSFLSQIFRGEFIFPPEGLTTNLEKTLHGLERDNVIKVTRNSTNVPTVIELSDQERQCGRENYDFYCFLVWPFIEACWLGAVSLLGLTPPLSNPHTFWVDLKKAQDNAQLLGKTLYHQGDLSYFEAVNKETLKNAYQRFEEEGIIIVARSKESGTAATLRIAPNWMPERDPETGKLLPRGRLWDFTDLIAQSRREGKNRRDGATVSSRVLTMSDAVGQVLFRKAELPSSGTPEDDVKLSTTKMRRKAIETPSKL
;
A
#
# COMPACT_ATOMS: atom_id res chain seq x y z
N MET A 1 -0.60 -35.72 3.65
CA MET A 1 -0.02 -34.35 3.53
C MET A 1 -0.31 -33.75 2.16
N ILE A 2 -0.09 -34.50 1.07
CA ILE A 2 -0.31 -34.07 -0.31
C ILE A 2 -1.80 -33.83 -0.64
N ASP A 3 -2.70 -34.72 -0.21
CA ASP A 3 -4.14 -34.64 -0.56
C ASP A 3 -4.85 -33.36 -0.10
N ASN A 4 -4.32 -32.74 0.94
CA ASN A 4 -4.81 -31.47 1.47
C ASN A 4 -4.13 -30.26 0.80
N MET A 5 -3.08 -30.46 0.01
CA MET A 5 -2.34 -29.42 -0.70
C MET A 5 -2.84 -29.27 -2.14
N ILE A 6 -3.05 -30.40 -2.83
CA ILE A 6 -3.33 -30.43 -4.27
C ILE A 6 -4.73 -29.91 -4.61
N CYS A 7 -4.85 -29.30 -5.77
CA CYS A 7 -6.14 -28.95 -6.37
C CYS A 7 -6.89 -30.22 -6.84
N LYS A 8 -8.22 -30.25 -6.69
CA LYS A 8 -9.11 -31.38 -7.03
C LYS A 8 -10.16 -31.02 -8.10
N MET A 9 -9.77 -30.15 -9.02
CA MET A 9 -10.64 -29.61 -10.07
C MET A 9 -10.89 -30.62 -11.21
N GLU A 10 -11.55 -31.73 -10.89
CA GLU A 10 -11.74 -32.88 -11.80
C GLU A 10 -13.19 -33.01 -12.30
N SER A 11 -14.18 -32.62 -11.48
CA SER A 11 -15.60 -32.81 -11.78
C SER A 11 -16.19 -31.67 -12.61
N LYS A 12 -16.48 -31.93 -13.89
CA LYS A 12 -17.15 -30.97 -14.79
C LYS A 12 -18.52 -30.52 -14.26
N THR A 13 -19.29 -31.43 -13.66
CA THR A 13 -20.61 -31.13 -13.09
C THR A 13 -20.49 -30.18 -11.90
N PHE A 14 -19.52 -30.44 -11.01
CA PHE A 14 -19.23 -29.55 -9.89
C PHE A 14 -18.83 -28.15 -10.38
N ILE A 15 -17.87 -28.07 -11.30
CA ILE A 15 -17.38 -26.77 -11.83
C ILE A 15 -18.54 -25.97 -12.45
N ARG A 16 -19.40 -26.62 -13.26
CA ARG A 16 -20.58 -25.97 -13.85
C ARG A 16 -21.54 -25.45 -12.79
N GLY A 17 -21.84 -26.24 -11.77
CA GLY A 17 -22.73 -25.85 -10.66
C GLY A 17 -22.14 -24.73 -9.81
N ALA A 18 -20.88 -24.85 -9.41
CA ALA A 18 -20.15 -23.84 -8.65
C ALA A 18 -20.09 -22.51 -9.42
N TYR A 19 -19.77 -22.56 -10.71
CA TYR A 19 -19.75 -21.39 -11.58
C TYR A 19 -21.12 -20.71 -11.67
N TYR A 20 -22.19 -21.49 -11.88
CA TYR A 20 -23.55 -20.95 -11.91
C TYR A 20 -23.90 -20.24 -10.60
N LEU A 21 -23.64 -20.89 -9.46
CA LEU A 21 -23.89 -20.31 -8.14
C LEU A 21 -23.10 -19.00 -7.93
N CYS A 22 -21.78 -19.04 -8.14
CA CYS A 22 -20.92 -17.86 -7.96
C CYS A 22 -21.31 -16.71 -8.88
N THR A 23 -21.71 -17.01 -10.13
CA THR A 23 -22.21 -16.00 -11.07
C THR A 23 -23.47 -15.35 -10.54
N GLN A 24 -24.46 -16.12 -10.08
CA GLN A 24 -25.72 -15.57 -9.55
C GLN A 24 -25.51 -14.72 -8.30
N LEU A 25 -24.57 -15.11 -7.43
CA LEU A 25 -24.24 -14.33 -6.24
C LEU A 25 -23.54 -13.03 -6.59
N LEU A 26 -22.53 -13.08 -7.47
CA LEU A 26 -21.76 -11.89 -7.83
C LEU A 26 -22.55 -10.91 -8.68
N THR A 27 -23.39 -11.35 -9.62
CA THR A 27 -24.22 -10.43 -10.42
C THR A 27 -25.29 -9.73 -9.58
N ARG A 28 -25.72 -10.34 -8.46
CA ARG A 28 -26.63 -9.68 -7.51
C ARG A 28 -25.90 -8.71 -6.60
N ALA A 29 -24.77 -9.10 -6.02
CA ALA A 29 -23.99 -8.23 -5.15
C ALA A 29 -23.38 -7.03 -5.91
N TYR A 30 -22.83 -7.28 -7.09
CA TYR A 30 -22.33 -6.28 -8.03
C TYR A 30 -23.32 -6.11 -9.16
N HIS A 31 -24.41 -5.39 -8.87
CA HIS A 31 -25.53 -5.17 -9.78
C HIS A 31 -25.15 -4.52 -11.12
N GLN A 32 -24.00 -3.85 -11.23
CA GLN A 32 -23.47 -3.30 -12.48
C GLN A 32 -22.55 -4.27 -13.24
N GLY A 33 -22.25 -5.44 -12.66
CA GLY A 33 -21.51 -6.54 -13.28
C GLY A 33 -19.97 -6.46 -13.17
N ILE A 34 -19.32 -7.45 -13.77
CA ILE A 34 -17.86 -7.52 -13.96
C ILE A 34 -17.54 -7.02 -15.37
N HIS A 35 -16.76 -5.96 -15.47
CA HIS A 35 -16.39 -5.31 -16.72
C HIS A 35 -14.96 -5.70 -17.11
N VAL A 36 -14.79 -6.11 -18.36
CA VAL A 36 -13.49 -6.44 -18.96
C VAL A 36 -13.41 -5.78 -20.33
N SER A 37 -12.24 -5.27 -20.71
CA SER A 37 -12.05 -4.68 -22.05
C SER A 37 -12.21 -5.73 -23.14
N SER A 38 -13.00 -5.41 -24.18
CA SER A 38 -13.16 -6.31 -25.34
C SER A 38 -11.85 -6.57 -26.07
N GLU A 39 -11.00 -5.55 -26.21
CA GLU A 39 -9.67 -5.68 -26.84
C GLU A 39 -8.75 -6.61 -26.02
N GLU A 40 -8.72 -6.42 -24.70
CA GLU A 40 -7.92 -7.26 -23.81
C GLU A 40 -8.42 -8.71 -23.79
N VAL A 41 -9.74 -8.93 -23.89
CA VAL A 41 -10.34 -10.26 -24.03
C VAL A 41 -9.89 -10.95 -25.31
N LEU A 42 -9.92 -10.25 -26.45
CA LEU A 42 -9.48 -10.82 -27.72
C LEU A 42 -7.99 -11.21 -27.68
N ARG A 43 -7.15 -10.32 -27.15
CA ARG A 43 -5.72 -10.59 -26.94
C ARG A 43 -5.51 -11.79 -26.01
N LEU A 44 -6.18 -11.82 -24.87
CA LEU A 44 -6.05 -12.91 -23.90
C LEU A 44 -6.49 -14.26 -24.49
N ARG A 45 -7.57 -14.30 -25.28
CA ARG A 45 -8.01 -15.52 -25.97
C ARG A 45 -7.01 -15.99 -27.01
N ALA A 46 -6.40 -15.08 -27.78
CA ALA A 46 -5.35 -15.42 -28.74
C ALA A 46 -4.13 -16.03 -28.05
N VAL A 47 -3.64 -15.39 -26.97
CA VAL A 47 -2.53 -15.90 -26.16
C VAL A 47 -2.88 -17.24 -25.52
N ALA A 48 -4.09 -17.41 -24.99
CA ALA A 48 -4.53 -18.67 -24.38
C ALA A 48 -4.59 -19.82 -25.40
N LYS A 49 -5.01 -19.55 -26.63
CA LYS A 49 -4.99 -20.53 -27.71
C LYS A 49 -3.56 -20.98 -28.03
N GLU A 50 -2.66 -20.01 -28.24
CA GLU A 50 -1.25 -20.32 -28.52
C GLU A 50 -0.57 -21.06 -27.36
N ALA A 51 -0.83 -20.63 -26.12
CA ALA A 51 -0.31 -21.25 -24.92
C ALA A 51 -0.79 -22.71 -24.80
N ALA A 52 -2.06 -22.98 -25.06
CA ALA A 52 -2.61 -24.33 -25.07
C ALA A 52 -1.98 -25.22 -26.16
N GLU A 53 -1.82 -24.70 -27.38
CA GLU A 53 -1.17 -25.42 -28.49
C GLU A 53 0.28 -25.81 -28.17
N LYS A 54 1.01 -24.92 -27.48
CA LYS A 54 2.41 -25.12 -27.09
C LYS A 54 2.58 -25.77 -25.71
N LYS A 55 1.49 -26.18 -25.04
CA LYS A 55 1.48 -26.66 -23.65
C LYS A 55 2.20 -25.71 -22.67
N LYS A 56 2.10 -24.40 -22.89
CA LYS A 56 2.61 -23.37 -21.99
C LYS A 56 1.51 -22.93 -21.02
N SER A 57 1.88 -22.72 -19.77
CA SER A 57 0.96 -22.25 -18.75
C SER A 57 0.86 -20.72 -18.75
N ILE A 58 -0.35 -20.18 -18.59
CA ILE A 58 -0.55 -18.77 -18.26
C ILE A 58 -0.56 -18.64 -16.74
N ILE A 59 0.33 -17.79 -16.23
CA ILE A 59 0.44 -17.42 -14.83
C ILE A 59 -0.24 -16.06 -14.66
N PHE A 60 -1.45 -16.08 -14.11
CA PHE A 60 -2.18 -14.88 -13.74
C PHE A 60 -1.63 -14.34 -12.41
N LEU A 61 -1.27 -13.05 -12.43
CA LEU A 61 -0.71 -12.34 -11.29
C LEU A 61 -1.59 -11.14 -10.93
N PRO A 62 -2.72 -11.37 -10.25
CA PRO A 62 -3.63 -10.30 -9.83
C PRO A 62 -3.12 -9.50 -8.62
N CYS A 63 -3.57 -8.26 -8.50
CA CYS A 63 -3.60 -7.55 -7.22
C CYS A 63 -4.68 -8.14 -6.30
N HIS A 64 -4.57 -7.91 -4.98
CA HIS A 64 -5.50 -8.47 -4.01
C HIS A 64 -6.12 -7.39 -3.12
N LYS A 65 -7.43 -7.15 -3.24
CA LYS A 65 -8.22 -6.23 -2.40
C LYS A 65 -9.41 -6.92 -1.73
N SER A 66 -9.97 -7.97 -2.33
CA SER A 66 -11.18 -8.65 -1.87
C SER A 66 -11.11 -10.16 -2.10
N HIS A 67 -11.90 -10.92 -1.34
CA HIS A 67 -12.17 -12.32 -1.65
C HIS A 67 -12.89 -12.53 -3.00
N VAL A 68 -13.44 -11.46 -3.58
CA VAL A 68 -14.04 -11.48 -4.92
C VAL A 68 -12.98 -11.59 -6.03
N ASP A 69 -11.72 -11.25 -5.78
CA ASP A 69 -10.68 -11.18 -6.81
C ASP A 69 -10.50 -12.52 -7.56
N TYR A 70 -10.18 -13.61 -6.84
CA TYR A 70 -10.00 -14.93 -7.46
C TYR A 70 -11.31 -15.51 -8.00
N VAL A 71 -12.46 -15.17 -7.40
CA VAL A 71 -13.76 -15.61 -7.94
C VAL A 71 -14.04 -14.93 -9.28
N SER A 72 -13.76 -13.63 -9.39
CA SER A 72 -13.95 -12.86 -10.62
C SER A 72 -13.05 -13.37 -11.76
N LEU A 73 -11.79 -13.67 -11.47
CA LEU A 73 -10.85 -14.19 -12.47
C LEU A 73 -11.27 -15.59 -12.95
N GLN A 74 -11.59 -16.51 -12.03
CA GLN A 74 -12.14 -17.83 -12.37
C GLN A 74 -13.38 -17.71 -13.26
N ILE A 75 -14.27 -16.75 -12.94
CA ILE A 75 -15.49 -16.54 -13.70
C ILE A 75 -15.20 -16.05 -15.12
N ILE A 76 -14.26 -15.12 -15.26
CA ILE A 76 -13.83 -14.59 -16.56
C ILE A 76 -13.22 -15.72 -17.41
N CYS A 77 -12.28 -16.50 -16.86
CA CYS A 77 -11.68 -17.62 -17.57
C CYS A 77 -12.73 -18.62 -18.06
N TYR A 78 -13.68 -19.00 -17.19
CA TYR A 78 -14.77 -19.90 -17.54
C TYR A 78 -15.62 -19.36 -18.71
N ARG A 79 -16.02 -18.07 -18.66
CA ARG A 79 -16.84 -17.45 -19.71
C ARG A 79 -16.12 -17.29 -21.04
N LEU A 80 -14.81 -17.07 -21.00
CA LEU A 80 -13.99 -16.90 -22.19
C LEU A 80 -13.54 -18.22 -22.81
N GLY A 81 -13.84 -19.36 -22.17
CA GLY A 81 -13.39 -20.68 -22.62
C GLY A 81 -11.89 -20.89 -22.42
N ILE A 82 -11.29 -20.19 -21.45
CA ILE A 82 -9.89 -20.34 -21.07
C ILE A 82 -9.80 -21.36 -19.93
N ALA A 83 -8.80 -22.23 -19.97
CA ALA A 83 -8.58 -23.20 -18.90
C ALA A 83 -8.48 -22.49 -17.53
N LEU A 84 -9.22 -23.00 -16.55
CA LEU A 84 -9.28 -22.41 -15.21
C LEU A 84 -7.91 -22.51 -14.52
N PRO A 85 -7.44 -21.44 -13.87
CA PRO A 85 -6.17 -21.50 -13.17
C PRO A 85 -6.26 -22.28 -11.86
N VAL A 86 -5.16 -22.93 -11.48
CA VAL A 86 -4.95 -23.42 -10.11
C VAL A 86 -4.57 -22.23 -9.23
N VAL A 87 -5.32 -21.99 -8.15
CA VAL A 87 -5.20 -20.80 -7.30
C VAL A 87 -4.40 -21.13 -6.04
N VAL A 88 -3.30 -20.45 -5.81
CA VAL A 88 -2.58 -20.58 -4.53
C VAL A 88 -3.37 -19.94 -3.41
N ALA A 89 -3.76 -20.73 -2.42
CA ALA A 89 -4.55 -20.31 -1.26
C ALA A 89 -3.86 -20.67 0.06
N GLY A 90 -3.89 -19.75 1.02
CA GLY A 90 -3.39 -20.04 2.37
C GLY A 90 -4.27 -21.07 3.09
N ASP A 91 -3.65 -22.01 3.78
CA ASP A 91 -4.30 -23.06 4.59
C ASP A 91 -5.31 -22.53 5.62
N ASN A 92 -5.19 -21.26 6.03
CA ASN A 92 -6.11 -20.59 6.92
C ASN A 92 -7.53 -20.41 6.36
N LEU A 93 -7.74 -20.57 5.06
CA LEU A 93 -9.08 -20.58 4.44
C LEU A 93 -9.62 -22.00 4.24
N ASN A 94 -8.84 -23.04 4.55
CA ASN A 94 -9.26 -24.44 4.48
C ASN A 94 -10.10 -24.81 5.72
N ILE A 95 -11.30 -24.25 5.80
CA ILE A 95 -12.28 -24.51 6.88
C ILE A 95 -13.32 -25.54 6.42
N PRO A 96 -14.03 -26.22 7.34
CA PRO A 96 -15.05 -27.21 6.97
C PRO A 96 -16.07 -26.67 5.96
N LEU A 97 -16.50 -27.53 5.03
CA LEU A 97 -17.38 -27.23 3.88
C LEU A 97 -16.75 -26.34 2.79
N LEU A 98 -16.26 -25.15 3.17
CA LEU A 98 -15.71 -24.19 2.22
C LEU A 98 -14.36 -24.64 1.64
N GLY A 99 -13.49 -25.21 2.47
CA GLY A 99 -12.18 -25.72 2.06
C GLY A 99 -12.29 -26.77 0.96
N PRO A 100 -13.08 -27.86 1.16
CA PRO A 100 -13.37 -28.83 0.11
C PRO A 100 -13.99 -28.20 -1.15
N PHE A 101 -14.94 -27.26 -1.02
CA PHE A 101 -15.54 -26.57 -2.17
C PHE A 101 -14.46 -25.84 -2.99
N LEU A 102 -13.63 -25.02 -2.34
CA LEU A 102 -12.57 -24.27 -3.00
C LEU A 102 -11.51 -25.19 -3.61
N GLN A 103 -11.17 -26.31 -2.95
CA GLN A 103 -10.21 -27.28 -3.48
C GLN A 103 -10.70 -27.92 -4.79
N HIS A 104 -11.99 -28.22 -4.90
CA HIS A 104 -12.61 -28.70 -6.14
C HIS A 104 -12.84 -27.58 -7.17
N ALA A 105 -12.81 -26.32 -6.75
CA ALA A 105 -12.93 -25.14 -7.60
C ALA A 105 -11.57 -24.57 -8.05
N GLY A 106 -10.44 -25.22 -7.74
CA GLY A 106 -9.11 -24.82 -8.21
C GLY A 106 -8.09 -24.48 -7.12
N ALA A 107 -8.45 -24.49 -5.83
CA ALA A 107 -7.52 -24.08 -4.77
C ALA A 107 -6.41 -25.11 -4.51
N MET A 108 -5.16 -24.65 -4.54
CA MET A 108 -3.97 -25.31 -4.03
C MET A 108 -3.63 -24.71 -2.66
N TRP A 109 -3.66 -25.52 -1.60
CA TRP A 109 -3.44 -25.05 -0.24
C TRP A 109 -1.95 -24.97 0.11
N ILE A 110 -1.53 -23.84 0.69
CA ILE A 110 -0.14 -23.60 1.09
C ILE A 110 -0.02 -23.12 2.53
N ARG A 111 1.05 -23.55 3.22
CA ARG A 111 1.37 -23.10 4.58
C ARG A 111 1.78 -21.63 4.57
N ARG A 112 1.39 -20.87 5.59
CA ARG A 112 1.83 -19.47 5.76
C ARG A 112 3.33 -19.33 6.05
N SER A 113 3.94 -20.35 6.67
CA SER A 113 5.38 -20.42 6.92
C SER A 113 5.88 -21.80 6.55
N PHE A 114 7.00 -21.84 5.83
CA PHE A 114 7.65 -23.07 5.40
C PHE A 114 8.64 -23.57 6.44
N GLY A 115 9.03 -22.72 7.41
CA GLY A 115 10.01 -23.05 8.43
C GLY A 115 11.32 -23.55 7.83
N ASN A 116 11.95 -24.49 8.52
CA ASN A 116 13.10 -25.25 8.02
C ASN A 116 12.64 -26.66 7.60
N ASP A 117 11.70 -26.74 6.65
CA ASP A 117 11.15 -28.00 6.11
C ASP A 117 11.53 -28.17 4.62
N PRO A 118 12.71 -28.76 4.32
CA PRO A 118 13.18 -28.96 2.95
C PRO A 118 12.29 -29.90 2.13
N LEU A 119 11.62 -30.85 2.79
CA LEU A 119 10.71 -31.79 2.13
C LEU A 119 9.47 -31.07 1.62
N TYR A 120 8.88 -30.20 2.45
CA TYR A 120 7.75 -29.38 2.03
C TYR A 120 8.12 -28.44 0.87
N HIS A 121 9.29 -27.80 0.92
CA HIS A 121 9.78 -26.98 -0.19
C HIS A 121 9.91 -27.79 -1.50
N THR A 122 10.53 -28.97 -1.42
CA THR A 122 10.72 -29.86 -2.58
C THR A 122 9.37 -30.33 -3.15
N LEU A 123 8.43 -30.69 -2.27
CA LEU A 123 7.09 -31.11 -2.68
C LEU A 123 6.33 -29.99 -3.41
N VAL A 124 6.36 -28.76 -2.88
CA VAL A 124 5.72 -27.60 -3.53
C VAL A 124 6.37 -27.32 -4.88
N GLN A 125 7.71 -27.33 -4.97
CA GLN A 125 8.44 -27.16 -6.22
C GLN A 125 8.03 -28.21 -7.27
N ALA A 126 8.06 -29.49 -6.91
CA ALA A 126 7.71 -30.58 -7.82
C ALA A 126 6.26 -30.48 -8.32
N TYR A 127 5.32 -30.05 -7.46
CA TYR A 127 3.94 -29.84 -7.87
C TYR A 127 3.80 -28.65 -8.84
N VAL A 128 4.46 -27.51 -8.56
CA VAL A 128 4.48 -26.36 -9.45
C VAL A 128 5.10 -26.73 -10.80
N ASP A 129 6.24 -27.43 -10.81
CA ASP A 129 6.87 -27.93 -12.04
C ASP A 129 5.89 -28.81 -12.84
N THR A 130 5.21 -29.74 -12.16
CA THR A 130 4.22 -30.64 -12.79
C THR A 130 3.07 -29.88 -13.42
N LEU A 131 2.51 -28.88 -12.73
CA LEU A 131 1.43 -28.06 -13.28
C LEU A 131 1.91 -27.30 -14.52
N LEU A 132 3.04 -26.62 -14.40
CA LEU A 132 3.55 -25.75 -15.45
C LEU A 132 3.99 -26.51 -16.70
N SER A 133 4.67 -27.64 -16.56
CA SER A 133 5.13 -28.49 -17.67
C SER A 133 3.99 -29.17 -18.43
N ASN A 134 2.80 -29.28 -17.81
CA ASN A 134 1.59 -29.80 -18.46
C ASN A 134 0.69 -28.69 -19.04
N GLY A 135 1.08 -27.42 -18.95
CA GLY A 135 0.30 -26.30 -19.48
C GLY A 135 -0.91 -25.89 -18.63
N TYR A 136 -0.96 -26.28 -17.35
CA TYR A 136 -2.04 -25.87 -16.46
C TYR A 136 -1.84 -24.41 -16.02
N ASN A 137 -2.85 -23.57 -16.30
CA ASN A 137 -2.85 -22.19 -15.85
C ASN A 137 -2.74 -22.10 -14.33
N PHE A 138 -2.12 -21.02 -13.85
CA PHE A 138 -1.76 -20.83 -12.45
C PHE A 138 -2.13 -19.41 -12.01
N GLU A 139 -2.62 -19.24 -10.79
CA GLU A 139 -2.95 -17.94 -10.20
C GLU A 139 -2.29 -17.80 -8.83
N CYS A 140 -1.59 -16.68 -8.64
CA CYS A 140 -1.18 -16.26 -7.31
C CYS A 140 -1.14 -14.74 -7.17
N PHE A 141 -1.54 -14.25 -6.01
CA PHE A 141 -1.48 -12.83 -5.68
C PHE A 141 -0.04 -12.41 -5.40
N VAL A 142 0.48 -11.48 -6.21
CA VAL A 142 1.86 -10.96 -6.11
C VAL A 142 2.16 -10.38 -4.73
N GLU A 143 1.14 -9.79 -4.11
CA GLU A 143 1.18 -9.16 -2.79
C GLU A 143 1.13 -10.15 -1.62
N GLY A 144 0.74 -11.41 -1.88
CA GLY A 144 0.57 -12.47 -0.89
C GLY A 144 -0.60 -12.29 0.10
N GLY A 145 -1.36 -11.19 0.01
CA GLY A 145 -2.54 -10.97 0.85
C GLY A 145 -3.31 -9.71 0.44
N ARG A 146 -4.57 -9.61 0.91
CA ARG A 146 -5.45 -8.47 0.61
C ARG A 146 -4.88 -7.14 1.12
N SER A 147 -4.96 -6.09 0.34
CA SER A 147 -4.71 -4.73 0.81
C SER A 147 -5.87 -4.25 1.66
N ARG A 148 -5.59 -3.85 2.90
CA ARG A 148 -6.56 -3.23 3.81
C ARG A 148 -6.69 -1.72 3.58
N THR A 149 -5.76 -1.14 2.83
CA THR A 149 -5.66 0.32 2.64
C THR A 149 -6.03 0.78 1.25
N GLY A 150 -6.34 -0.13 0.32
CA GLY A 150 -6.65 0.17 -1.08
C GLY A 150 -5.42 0.30 -1.99
N LYS A 151 -4.22 0.49 -1.43
CA LYS A 151 -2.93 0.56 -2.16
C LYS A 151 -2.40 -0.82 -2.52
N LEU A 152 -1.59 -0.93 -3.58
CA LEU A 152 -0.78 -2.13 -3.79
C LEU A 152 0.25 -2.29 -2.67
N LEU A 153 0.42 -3.51 -2.20
CA LEU A 153 1.42 -3.93 -1.24
C LEU A 153 2.73 -4.32 -1.96
N PRO A 154 3.87 -4.27 -1.25
CA PRO A 154 5.13 -4.79 -1.78
C PRO A 154 5.02 -6.27 -2.15
N PRO A 155 5.74 -6.72 -3.20
CA PRO A 155 5.60 -8.08 -3.71
C PRO A 155 6.17 -9.10 -2.71
N LYS A 156 5.53 -10.26 -2.61
CA LYS A 156 5.98 -11.42 -1.85
C LYS A 156 6.61 -12.43 -2.80
N TYR A 157 7.84 -12.81 -2.48
CA TYR A 157 8.67 -13.57 -3.40
C TYR A 157 8.49 -15.09 -3.32
N GLY A 158 7.76 -15.61 -2.31
CA GLY A 158 7.68 -17.06 -2.06
C GLY A 158 7.23 -17.87 -3.27
N ILE A 159 5.99 -17.68 -3.74
CA ILE A 159 5.50 -18.40 -4.93
C ILE A 159 6.24 -17.99 -6.20
N LEU A 160 6.52 -16.70 -6.37
CA LEU A 160 7.26 -16.19 -7.53
C LEU A 160 8.62 -16.86 -7.68
N SER A 161 9.24 -17.29 -6.58
CA SER A 161 10.52 -17.99 -6.63
C SER A 161 10.39 -19.39 -7.22
N PHE A 162 9.36 -20.15 -6.84
CA PHE A 162 9.07 -21.46 -7.45
C PHE A 162 8.83 -21.32 -8.96
N LEU A 163 8.07 -20.31 -9.39
CA LEU A 163 7.81 -20.04 -10.81
C LEU A 163 9.09 -19.70 -11.58
N LEU A 164 9.93 -18.82 -11.00
CA LEU A 164 11.23 -18.45 -11.57
C LEU A 164 12.15 -19.69 -11.70
N ASP A 165 12.27 -20.47 -10.62
CA ASP A 165 13.14 -21.64 -10.54
C ASP A 165 12.70 -22.75 -11.51
N SER A 166 11.39 -22.89 -11.75
CA SER A 166 10.82 -23.86 -12.71
C SER A 166 11.31 -23.60 -14.13
N VAL A 167 11.29 -22.32 -14.57
CA VAL A 167 11.74 -21.94 -15.91
C VAL A 167 13.27 -21.84 -15.99
N SER A 168 13.94 -21.28 -14.99
CA SER A 168 15.40 -21.10 -15.03
C SER A 168 16.18 -22.42 -14.97
N SER A 169 15.61 -23.45 -14.34
CA SER A 169 16.20 -24.79 -14.29
C SER A 169 15.99 -25.60 -15.58
N GLY A 170 15.13 -25.14 -16.49
CA GLY A 170 14.74 -25.87 -17.70
C GLY A 170 13.73 -27.00 -17.48
N ARG A 171 13.20 -27.19 -16.26
CA ARG A 171 12.10 -28.14 -16.00
C ARG A 171 10.81 -27.75 -16.73
N VAL A 172 10.61 -26.45 -16.89
CA VAL A 172 9.55 -25.84 -17.70
C VAL A 172 10.24 -25.04 -18.80
N ASP A 173 9.89 -25.29 -20.07
CA ASP A 173 10.50 -24.56 -21.20
C ASP A 173 10.22 -23.05 -21.11
N ASP A 174 8.96 -22.68 -20.86
CA ASP A 174 8.52 -21.30 -20.74
C ASP A 174 7.14 -21.22 -20.06
N ALA A 175 6.80 -20.05 -19.51
CA ALA A 175 5.49 -19.73 -18.97
C ALA A 175 5.11 -18.29 -19.30
N ILE A 176 3.82 -18.02 -19.47
CA ILE A 176 3.32 -16.71 -19.88
C ILE A 176 2.82 -15.95 -18.65
N ILE A 177 3.45 -14.82 -18.32
CA ILE A 177 3.02 -13.96 -17.22
C ILE A 177 1.89 -13.05 -17.70
N CYS A 178 0.80 -12.99 -16.94
CA CYS A 178 -0.35 -12.11 -17.18
C CYS A 178 -0.67 -11.29 -15.92
N PRO A 179 -0.18 -10.05 -15.80
CA PRO A 179 -0.57 -9.14 -14.72
C PRO A 179 -2.06 -8.76 -14.82
N VAL A 180 -2.76 -8.79 -13.69
CA VAL A 180 -4.21 -8.50 -13.64
C VAL A 180 -4.52 -7.42 -12.60
N SER A 181 -5.25 -6.40 -13.01
CA SER A 181 -5.74 -5.35 -12.13
C SER A 181 -7.23 -5.54 -11.88
N THR A 182 -7.65 -5.51 -10.61
CA THR A 182 -9.06 -5.58 -10.21
C THR A 182 -9.41 -4.37 -9.36
N GLN A 183 -10.46 -3.66 -9.76
CA GLN A 183 -10.95 -2.43 -9.13
C GLN A 183 -12.45 -2.50 -8.88
N TYR A 184 -12.92 -1.79 -7.86
CA TYR A 184 -14.28 -1.89 -7.33
C TYR A 184 -14.87 -0.51 -7.10
N ASP A 185 -16.17 -0.35 -7.35
CA ASP A 185 -16.91 0.79 -6.81
C ASP A 185 -17.04 0.66 -5.29
N LYS A 186 -17.32 -0.54 -4.78
CA LYS A 186 -17.35 -0.82 -3.34
C LYS A 186 -16.76 -2.19 -3.03
N VAL A 187 -15.83 -2.22 -2.08
CA VAL A 187 -15.31 -3.48 -1.54
C VAL A 187 -16.16 -3.86 -0.32
N ILE A 188 -16.65 -5.09 -0.31
CA ILE A 188 -17.55 -5.54 0.75
C ILE A 188 -16.87 -5.57 2.12
N GLU A 189 -15.59 -5.98 2.16
CA GLU A 189 -14.83 -6.15 3.41
C GLU A 189 -14.28 -4.83 3.99
N THR A 190 -14.60 -3.66 3.41
CA THR A 190 -13.97 -2.41 3.87
C THR A 190 -14.31 -2.10 5.34
N GLU A 191 -15.52 -2.38 5.82
CA GLU A 191 -15.91 -2.14 7.22
C GLU A 191 -15.03 -2.95 8.21
N SER A 192 -14.72 -4.21 7.89
CA SER A 192 -13.86 -5.05 8.73
C SER A 192 -12.40 -4.67 8.63
N TYR A 193 -11.94 -4.24 7.45
CA TYR A 193 -10.60 -3.68 7.28
C TYR A 193 -10.39 -2.46 8.18
N ILE A 194 -11.38 -1.58 8.33
CA ILE A 194 -11.25 -0.42 9.22
C ILE A 194 -11.08 -0.85 10.67
N SER A 195 -11.90 -1.80 11.12
CA SER A 195 -11.79 -2.36 12.48
C SER A 195 -10.39 -2.96 12.73
N GLU A 196 -9.87 -3.75 11.77
CA GLU A 196 -8.50 -4.30 11.80
C GLU A 196 -7.44 -3.18 11.91
N LEU A 197 -7.57 -2.15 11.08
CA LEU A 197 -6.63 -1.02 11.01
C LEU A 197 -6.65 -0.13 12.27
N LEU A 198 -7.76 -0.12 13.01
CA LEU A 198 -7.91 0.58 14.29
C LEU A 198 -7.52 -0.27 15.51
N GLY A 199 -6.89 -1.42 15.26
CA GLY A 199 -6.27 -2.26 16.28
C GLY A 199 -7.16 -3.38 16.80
N GLN A 200 -8.40 -3.50 16.33
CA GLN A 200 -9.24 -4.63 16.71
C GLN A 200 -8.62 -5.93 16.19
N PRO A 201 -8.77 -7.05 16.93
CA PRO A 201 -8.33 -8.34 16.46
C PRO A 201 -8.92 -8.63 15.09
N LYS A 202 -8.10 -9.23 14.22
CA LYS A 202 -8.54 -9.66 12.90
C LYS A 202 -9.77 -10.55 13.06
N GLN A 203 -10.94 -10.04 12.66
CA GLN A 203 -12.13 -10.87 12.60
C GLN A 203 -11.88 -11.93 11.55
N LYS A 204 -12.16 -13.19 11.90
CA LYS A 204 -12.18 -14.28 10.91
C LYS A 204 -13.46 -14.13 10.08
N GLU A 205 -13.60 -13.02 9.37
CA GLU A 205 -14.63 -12.91 8.35
C GLU A 205 -14.28 -13.94 7.29
N ASN A 206 -15.07 -15.01 7.27
CA ASN A 206 -14.87 -16.08 6.33
C ASN A 206 -15.74 -15.79 5.11
N LEU A 207 -15.29 -16.19 3.93
CA LEU A 207 -16.15 -16.31 2.73
C LEU A 207 -17.50 -16.99 3.04
N LYS A 208 -17.55 -17.85 4.07
CA LYS A 208 -18.78 -18.44 4.59
C LYS A 208 -19.79 -17.41 5.06
N ASP A 209 -19.38 -16.36 5.78
CA ASP A 209 -20.25 -15.29 6.28
C ASP A 209 -20.76 -14.41 5.15
N PHE A 210 -19.94 -14.22 4.11
CA PHE A 210 -20.38 -13.63 2.85
C PHE A 210 -21.44 -14.50 2.18
N LEU A 211 -21.16 -15.79 1.94
CA LEU A 211 -22.08 -16.68 1.23
C LEU A 211 -23.37 -17.00 2.01
N SER A 212 -23.35 -16.91 3.35
CA SER A 212 -24.51 -17.20 4.22
C SER A 212 -25.37 -15.98 4.52
N SER A 213 -24.88 -14.77 4.20
CA SER A 213 -25.62 -13.54 4.41
C SER A 213 -26.79 -13.46 3.43
N SER A 214 -28.02 -13.51 3.97
CA SER A 214 -29.26 -13.25 3.23
C SER A 214 -29.31 -11.83 2.65
N SER A 215 -28.44 -10.92 3.11
CA SER A 215 -28.32 -9.57 2.59
C SER A 215 -27.43 -9.45 1.36
N VAL A 216 -26.60 -10.45 1.00
CA VAL A 216 -25.79 -10.39 -0.25
C VAL A 216 -26.65 -10.17 -1.48
N LEU A 217 -27.88 -10.70 -1.47
CA LEU A 217 -28.84 -10.54 -2.55
C LEU A 217 -29.43 -9.11 -2.66
N SER A 218 -29.32 -8.29 -1.62
CA SER A 218 -29.76 -6.89 -1.59
C SER A 218 -28.60 -5.87 -1.62
N LEU A 219 -27.35 -6.35 -1.62
CA LEU A 219 -26.19 -5.48 -1.72
C LEU A 219 -26.13 -4.81 -3.10
N LYS A 220 -25.93 -3.50 -3.11
CA LYS A 220 -25.59 -2.72 -4.30
C LYS A 220 -24.14 -2.25 -4.16
N LEU A 221 -23.19 -3.07 -4.63
CA LEU A 221 -21.75 -2.79 -4.52
C LEU A 221 -21.16 -2.12 -5.79
N GLY A 222 -22.01 -1.66 -6.70
CA GLY A 222 -21.61 -1.11 -7.99
C GLY A 222 -21.01 -2.16 -8.93
N ARG A 223 -19.90 -1.81 -9.59
CA ARG A 223 -19.18 -2.61 -10.60
C ARG A 223 -17.83 -3.12 -10.09
N VAL A 224 -17.40 -4.24 -10.69
CA VAL A 224 -16.00 -4.70 -10.66
C VAL A 224 -15.39 -4.45 -12.04
N ASP A 225 -14.23 -3.82 -12.12
CA ASP A 225 -13.45 -3.66 -13.35
C ASP A 225 -12.20 -4.52 -13.28
N VAL A 226 -12.04 -5.43 -14.25
CA VAL A 226 -10.88 -6.32 -14.36
C VAL A 226 -10.14 -6.02 -15.66
N ARG A 227 -8.84 -5.79 -15.54
CA ARG A 227 -7.96 -5.44 -16.66
C ARG A 227 -6.78 -6.39 -16.75
N PHE A 228 -6.44 -6.76 -17.97
CA PHE A 228 -5.31 -7.63 -18.27
C PHE A 228 -4.22 -6.82 -18.97
N HIS A 229 -3.04 -6.75 -18.34
CA HIS A 229 -1.86 -6.28 -19.05
C HIS A 229 -1.52 -7.23 -20.19
N GLU A 230 -0.80 -6.75 -21.20
CA GLU A 230 -0.25 -7.60 -22.26
C GLU A 230 0.56 -8.76 -21.65
N PRO A 231 0.20 -10.03 -21.94
CA PRO A 231 0.94 -11.17 -21.42
C PRO A 231 2.33 -11.30 -22.06
N TRP A 232 3.32 -11.79 -21.32
CA TRP A 232 4.71 -11.86 -21.79
C TRP A 232 5.45 -13.13 -21.32
N SER A 233 6.48 -13.55 -22.06
CA SER A 233 7.26 -14.77 -21.77
C SER A 233 8.18 -14.60 -20.57
N LEU A 234 8.03 -15.48 -19.57
CA LEU A 234 8.91 -15.52 -18.40
C LEU A 234 10.34 -15.90 -18.80
N LYS A 235 10.51 -16.85 -19.74
CA LYS A 235 11.83 -17.23 -20.25
C LYS A 235 12.54 -16.03 -20.88
N GLN A 236 11.85 -15.30 -21.75
CA GLN A 236 12.41 -14.11 -22.40
C GLN A 236 12.83 -13.06 -21.37
N PHE A 237 12.00 -12.80 -20.36
CA PHE A 237 12.36 -11.88 -19.28
C PHE A 237 13.63 -12.30 -18.54
N ILE A 238 13.76 -13.59 -18.18
CA ILE A 238 14.95 -14.11 -17.50
C ILE A 238 16.19 -13.91 -18.38
N THR A 239 16.10 -14.27 -19.66
CA THR A 239 17.18 -14.08 -20.63
C THR A 239 17.62 -12.62 -20.73
N GLU A 240 16.67 -11.68 -20.87
CA GLU A 240 16.96 -10.24 -20.91
C GLU A 240 17.65 -9.74 -19.63
N GLN A 241 17.24 -10.22 -18.45
CA GLN A 241 17.89 -9.83 -17.20
C GLN A 241 19.31 -10.39 -17.11
N LEU A 242 19.57 -11.61 -17.58
CA LEU A 242 20.90 -12.20 -17.59
C LEU A 242 21.84 -11.50 -18.58
N THR A 243 21.35 -11.11 -19.76
CA THR A 243 22.12 -10.33 -20.72
C THR A 243 22.52 -8.97 -20.16
N ARG A 244 21.62 -8.29 -19.43
CA ARG A 244 21.94 -7.02 -18.73
C ARG A 244 22.98 -7.18 -17.62
N LEU A 245 23.21 -8.40 -17.15
CA LEU A 245 24.25 -8.74 -16.19
C LEU A 245 25.55 -9.22 -16.88
N ASN A 246 25.68 -9.03 -18.20
CA ASN A 246 26.84 -9.43 -19.02
C ASN A 246 27.16 -10.93 -18.96
N LYS A 247 26.15 -11.79 -18.81
CA LYS A 247 26.31 -13.25 -18.87
C LYS A 247 25.91 -13.81 -20.23
N ASN A 248 26.57 -14.90 -20.62
CA ASN A 248 26.23 -15.66 -21.82
C ASN A 248 24.77 -16.16 -21.71
N PRO A 249 23.88 -15.80 -22.66
CA PRO A 249 22.46 -16.19 -22.61
C PRO A 249 22.23 -17.70 -22.77
N SER A 250 23.27 -18.47 -23.12
CA SER A 250 23.21 -19.91 -23.38
C SER A 250 23.05 -20.76 -22.12
N SER A 251 23.27 -20.22 -20.91
CA SER A 251 22.88 -20.87 -19.66
C SER A 251 21.89 -20.01 -18.87
N ILE A 252 20.61 -20.42 -18.87
CA ILE A 252 19.52 -19.75 -18.13
C ILE A 252 19.56 -20.12 -16.62
N SER A 253 20.46 -21.02 -16.22
CA SER A 253 20.57 -21.51 -14.84
C SER A 253 21.07 -20.41 -13.88
N LEU A 254 20.23 -20.06 -12.90
CA LEU A 254 20.51 -19.08 -11.85
C LEU A 254 21.19 -19.75 -10.65
N VAL A 255 22.51 -19.87 -10.68
CA VAL A 255 23.28 -20.51 -9.58
C VAL A 255 23.60 -19.53 -8.45
N ASP A 256 23.74 -18.23 -8.73
CA ASP A 256 24.04 -17.22 -7.69
C ASP A 256 22.76 -16.74 -6.95
N PRO A 257 22.69 -16.92 -5.61
CA PRO A 257 21.56 -16.43 -4.80
C PRO A 257 21.34 -14.92 -4.88
N ALA A 258 22.39 -14.11 -5.04
CA ALA A 258 22.26 -12.66 -5.08
C ALA A 258 21.62 -12.18 -6.38
N GLU A 259 22.07 -12.72 -7.52
CA GLU A 259 21.45 -12.53 -8.83
C GLU A 259 19.99 -13.00 -8.86
N ARG A 260 19.73 -14.22 -8.37
CA ARG A 260 18.36 -14.75 -8.25
C ARG A 260 17.46 -13.80 -7.47
N GLY A 261 17.93 -13.31 -6.32
CA GLY A 261 17.21 -12.33 -5.51
C GLY A 261 16.98 -10.99 -6.23
N ARG A 262 17.90 -10.56 -7.10
CA ARG A 262 17.73 -9.34 -7.91
C ARG A 262 16.69 -9.54 -9.00
N ILE A 263 16.75 -10.63 -9.76
CA ILE A 263 15.80 -10.94 -10.85
C ILE A 263 14.39 -11.11 -10.27
N LEU A 264 14.26 -11.84 -9.17
CA LEU A 264 12.99 -12.07 -8.48
C LEU A 264 12.36 -10.76 -7.97
N ARG A 265 13.18 -9.83 -7.46
CA ARG A 265 12.74 -8.48 -7.10
C ARG A 265 12.27 -7.70 -8.33
N THR A 266 13.04 -7.72 -9.41
CA THR A 266 12.66 -7.06 -10.67
C THR A 266 11.35 -7.63 -11.22
N LEU A 267 11.16 -8.95 -11.17
CA LEU A 267 9.91 -9.63 -11.57
C LEU A 267 8.72 -9.08 -10.77
N GLY A 268 8.80 -9.12 -9.44
CA GLY A 268 7.71 -8.66 -8.58
C GLY A 268 7.32 -7.20 -8.84
N TYR A 269 8.31 -6.30 -8.90
CA TYR A 269 8.03 -4.88 -9.15
C TYR A 269 7.60 -4.57 -10.59
N ARG A 270 8.09 -5.32 -11.60
CA ARG A 270 7.60 -5.20 -12.97
C ARG A 270 6.11 -5.52 -13.03
N VAL A 271 5.69 -6.61 -12.39
CA VAL A 271 4.28 -7.02 -12.37
C VAL A 271 3.41 -5.98 -11.65
N LEU A 272 3.84 -5.46 -10.50
CA LEU A 272 3.10 -4.40 -9.80
C LEU A 272 2.99 -3.11 -10.64
N SER A 273 4.06 -2.73 -11.36
CA SER A 273 4.00 -1.61 -12.31
C SER A 273 2.98 -1.85 -13.40
N GLN A 274 2.99 -3.04 -14.01
CA GLN A 274 2.07 -3.42 -15.08
C GLN A 274 0.60 -3.47 -14.62
N ILE A 275 0.35 -3.87 -13.37
CA ILE A 275 -0.97 -3.78 -12.74
C ILE A 275 -1.44 -2.32 -12.64
N ASN A 276 -0.55 -1.41 -12.23
CA ASN A 276 -0.86 0.03 -12.17
C ASN A 276 -1.09 0.63 -13.55
N ASP A 277 -0.31 0.22 -14.57
CA ASP A 277 -0.41 0.71 -15.95
C ASP A 277 -1.78 0.39 -16.58
N VAL A 278 -2.41 -0.72 -16.16
CA VAL A 278 -3.75 -1.09 -16.63
C VAL A 278 -4.88 -0.79 -15.68
N SER A 279 -4.57 -0.31 -14.48
CA SER A 279 -5.56 0.00 -13.45
C SER A 279 -6.52 1.12 -13.87
N VAL A 280 -7.78 0.98 -13.47
CA VAL A 280 -8.85 1.94 -13.74
C VAL A 280 -9.29 2.62 -12.45
N ILE A 281 -9.33 3.94 -12.47
CA ILE A 281 -9.86 4.73 -11.37
C ILE A 281 -11.40 4.74 -11.46
N MET A 282 -12.04 4.20 -10.41
CA MET A 282 -13.50 4.10 -10.29
C MET A 282 -14.11 5.43 -9.81
N PRO A 283 -15.38 5.73 -10.11
CA PRO A 283 -16.04 6.96 -9.66
C PRO A 283 -16.05 7.15 -8.15
N THR A 284 -16.28 6.08 -7.39
CA THR A 284 -16.27 6.15 -5.92
C THR A 284 -14.89 6.54 -5.39
N ALA A 285 -13.81 6.12 -6.07
CA ALA A 285 -12.46 6.58 -5.80
C ALA A 285 -12.26 8.05 -6.15
N LEU A 286 -12.78 8.54 -7.28
CA LEU A 286 -12.73 9.96 -7.65
C LEU A 286 -13.48 10.84 -6.64
N VAL A 287 -14.74 10.51 -6.35
CA VAL A 287 -15.59 11.26 -5.41
C VAL A 287 -15.02 11.21 -4.00
N GLY A 288 -14.59 10.02 -3.54
CA GLY A 288 -13.95 9.86 -2.24
C GLY A 288 -12.66 10.67 -2.10
N THR A 289 -11.83 10.70 -3.14
CA THR A 289 -10.63 11.55 -3.19
C THR A 289 -11.00 13.02 -3.08
N VAL A 290 -11.94 13.52 -3.89
CA VAL A 290 -12.34 14.93 -3.86
C VAL A 290 -12.89 15.33 -2.48
N LEU A 291 -13.79 14.53 -1.90
CA LEU A 291 -14.36 14.79 -0.57
C LEU A 291 -13.29 14.85 0.55
N LEU A 292 -12.18 14.12 0.40
CA LEU A 292 -11.09 14.12 1.37
C LEU A 292 -10.01 15.18 1.11
N THR A 293 -9.99 15.78 -0.08
CA THR A 293 -8.95 16.72 -0.53
C THR A 293 -9.45 18.16 -0.70
N LEU A 294 -10.69 18.44 -0.30
CA LEU A 294 -11.22 19.80 -0.28
C LEU A 294 -11.09 20.46 1.10
N ARG A 295 -10.92 21.78 1.08
CA ARG A 295 -11.03 22.62 2.28
C ARG A 295 -12.49 22.94 2.54
N GLY A 296 -12.98 22.63 3.73
CA GLY A 296 -14.34 23.02 4.13
C GLY A 296 -14.98 22.04 5.09
N ARG A 297 -16.26 22.25 5.36
CA ARG A 297 -17.13 21.30 6.10
C ARG A 297 -17.87 20.34 5.17
N GLY A 298 -18.05 20.74 3.91
CA GLY A 298 -18.67 19.97 2.84
C GLY A 298 -18.41 20.66 1.50
N VAL A 299 -18.98 20.10 0.43
CA VAL A 299 -18.86 20.57 -0.94
C VAL A 299 -20.23 20.55 -1.61
N GLY A 300 -20.59 21.65 -2.29
CA GLY A 300 -21.82 21.71 -3.09
C GLY A 300 -21.76 20.78 -4.29
N LYS A 301 -22.92 20.35 -4.80
CA LYS A 301 -23.01 19.42 -5.93
C LYS A 301 -22.24 19.92 -7.16
N ALA A 302 -22.42 21.19 -7.54
CA ALA A 302 -21.77 21.75 -8.73
C ALA A 302 -20.23 21.74 -8.60
N GLU A 303 -19.72 22.11 -7.43
CA GLU A 303 -18.29 22.11 -7.14
C GLU A 303 -17.71 20.69 -7.10
N LEU A 304 -18.45 19.72 -6.54
CA LEU A 304 -18.03 18.31 -6.54
C LEU A 304 -17.86 17.79 -7.97
N VAL A 305 -18.81 18.08 -8.86
CA VAL A 305 -18.73 17.69 -10.29
C VAL A 305 -17.53 18.35 -10.95
N ARG A 306 -17.34 19.67 -10.79
CA ARG A 306 -16.18 20.40 -11.35
C ARG A 306 -14.85 19.79 -10.91
N ARG A 307 -14.71 19.45 -9.63
CA ARG A 307 -13.47 18.87 -9.07
C ARG A 307 -13.25 17.42 -9.51
N VAL A 308 -14.32 16.64 -9.70
CA VAL A 308 -14.23 15.29 -10.28
C VAL A 308 -13.80 15.35 -11.74
N ASP A 309 -14.33 16.29 -12.54
CA ASP A 309 -13.89 16.53 -13.92
C ASP A 309 -12.40 16.87 -13.98
N TRP A 310 -11.96 17.84 -13.17
CA TRP A 310 -10.55 18.20 -13.05
C TRP A 310 -9.68 16.99 -12.68
N LEU A 311 -10.11 16.17 -11.70
CA LEU A 311 -9.37 14.98 -11.30
C LEU A 311 -9.30 13.94 -12.42
N CYS A 312 -10.38 13.75 -13.19
CA CYS A 312 -10.39 12.87 -14.35
C CYS A 312 -9.36 13.32 -15.40
N GLU A 313 -9.28 14.63 -15.67
CA GLU A 313 -8.26 15.18 -16.57
C GLU A 313 -6.85 14.94 -16.05
N ARG A 314 -6.60 15.18 -14.76
CA ARG A 314 -5.28 14.92 -14.15
C ARG A 314 -4.89 13.44 -14.22
N VAL A 315 -5.84 12.53 -13.98
CA VAL A 315 -5.62 11.08 -14.12
C VAL A 315 -5.21 10.73 -15.56
N ARG A 316 -5.93 11.25 -16.57
CA ARG A 316 -5.62 11.01 -17.99
C ARG A 316 -4.29 11.64 -18.40
N ALA A 317 -3.97 12.84 -17.92
CA ALA A 317 -2.70 13.52 -18.17
C ALA A 317 -1.50 12.76 -17.61
N LYS A 318 -1.72 11.89 -16.62
CA LYS A 318 -0.73 10.96 -16.06
C LYS A 318 -0.64 9.61 -16.78
N GLY A 319 -1.42 9.40 -17.84
CA GLY A 319 -1.57 8.11 -18.50
C GLY A 319 -2.44 7.11 -17.73
N GLY A 320 -3.08 7.55 -16.64
CA GLY A 320 -4.06 6.76 -15.91
C GLY A 320 -5.39 6.65 -16.64
N ARG A 321 -6.20 5.67 -16.23
CA ARG A 321 -7.50 5.39 -16.86
C ARG A 321 -8.62 5.73 -15.87
N VAL A 322 -9.70 6.30 -16.37
CA VAL A 322 -10.93 6.50 -15.62
C VAL A 322 -11.98 5.53 -16.14
N ALA A 323 -12.78 4.94 -15.25
CA ALA A 323 -13.83 4.02 -15.63
C ALA A 323 -14.79 4.68 -16.64
N HIS A 324 -15.05 3.97 -17.73
CA HIS A 324 -15.94 4.45 -18.79
C HIS A 324 -17.41 4.25 -18.40
N PHE A 325 -18.22 5.31 -18.53
CA PHE A 325 -19.67 5.32 -18.27
C PHE A 325 -20.49 5.70 -19.52
N TYR A 326 -20.13 5.18 -20.69
CA TYR A 326 -20.95 5.26 -21.91
C TYR A 326 -21.51 6.66 -22.22
N ARG A 327 -20.63 7.66 -22.38
CA ARG A 327 -20.97 9.07 -22.66
C ARG A 327 -21.89 9.75 -21.62
N ALA A 328 -22.10 9.16 -20.45
CA ALA A 328 -22.79 9.84 -19.36
C ALA A 328 -22.05 11.13 -18.96
N ALA A 329 -22.82 12.17 -18.66
CA ALA A 329 -22.27 13.39 -18.07
C ALA A 329 -21.66 13.09 -16.70
N THR A 330 -20.60 13.81 -16.33
CA THR A 330 -19.89 13.62 -15.06
C THR A 330 -20.81 13.76 -13.87
N GLU A 331 -21.80 14.66 -13.93
CA GLU A 331 -22.83 14.82 -12.91
C GLU A 331 -23.52 13.50 -12.55
N HIS A 332 -23.95 12.75 -13.57
CA HIS A 332 -24.62 11.46 -13.39
C HIS A 332 -23.66 10.39 -12.83
N VAL A 333 -22.39 10.44 -13.22
CA VAL A 333 -21.35 9.57 -12.65
C VAL A 333 -21.13 9.87 -11.17
N VAL A 334 -21.15 11.15 -10.79
CA VAL A 334 -21.07 11.58 -9.39
C VAL A 334 -22.30 11.12 -8.61
N ASP A 335 -23.52 11.23 -9.15
CA ASP A 335 -24.74 10.74 -8.48
C ASP A 335 -24.65 9.26 -8.14
N ARG A 336 -24.33 8.42 -9.15
CA ARG A 336 -24.16 6.98 -8.93
C ARG A 336 -23.07 6.67 -7.91
N ALA A 337 -21.95 7.38 -7.96
CA ALA A 337 -20.86 7.19 -7.00
C ALA A 337 -21.30 7.54 -5.56
N LEU A 338 -22.09 8.60 -5.38
CA LEU A 338 -22.65 8.97 -4.07
C LEU A 338 -23.64 7.91 -3.58
N GLU A 339 -24.48 7.35 -4.46
CA GLU A 339 -25.37 6.24 -4.13
C GLU A 339 -24.61 4.97 -3.71
N ASP A 340 -23.58 4.57 -4.47
CA ASP A 340 -22.75 3.39 -4.19
C ASP A 340 -21.97 3.55 -2.86
N LEU A 341 -21.42 4.75 -2.60
CA LEU A 341 -20.76 5.07 -1.33
C LEU A 341 -21.76 5.01 -0.16
N GLY A 342 -22.95 5.57 -0.36
CA GLY A 342 -24.07 5.53 0.58
C GLY A 342 -23.89 6.39 1.84
N PRO A 343 -24.95 6.50 2.67
CA PRO A 343 -25.05 7.47 3.77
C PRO A 343 -24.07 7.21 4.94
N LYS A 344 -23.54 5.99 5.05
CA LYS A 344 -22.52 5.66 6.06
C LYS A 344 -21.17 6.32 5.75
N LEU A 345 -20.86 6.54 4.48
CA LEU A 345 -19.59 7.09 4.03
C LEU A 345 -19.69 8.57 3.69
N VAL A 346 -20.77 8.95 3.01
CA VAL A 346 -21.00 10.32 2.54
C VAL A 346 -22.37 10.79 3.01
N GLY A 347 -22.38 11.91 3.73
CA GLY A 347 -23.60 12.56 4.21
C GLY A 347 -23.99 13.69 3.27
N GLU A 348 -25.29 13.99 3.24
CA GLU A 348 -25.87 15.11 2.50
C GLU A 348 -26.57 16.05 3.48
N VAL A 349 -26.33 17.35 3.35
CA VAL A 349 -27.05 18.40 4.09
C VAL A 349 -28.08 19.03 3.16
N GLY A 350 -29.35 18.78 3.45
CA GLY A 350 -30.49 19.41 2.78
C GLY A 350 -30.84 20.79 3.36
N GLY A 351 -31.81 21.48 2.74
CA GLY A 351 -32.27 22.80 3.20
C GLY A 351 -31.28 23.95 2.95
N LEU A 352 -30.27 23.71 2.11
CA LEU A 352 -29.29 24.69 1.65
C LEU A 352 -29.60 25.13 0.21
N ALA A 353 -28.90 26.16 -0.27
CA ALA A 353 -29.07 26.67 -1.63
C ALA A 353 -28.78 25.60 -2.72
N GLU A 354 -27.91 24.63 -2.41
CA GLU A 354 -27.70 23.42 -3.20
C GLU A 354 -27.37 22.22 -2.28
N PRO A 355 -27.61 20.97 -2.71
CA PRO A 355 -27.18 19.79 -1.97
C PRO A 355 -25.68 19.84 -1.68
N THR A 356 -25.33 19.70 -0.40
CA THR A 356 -23.94 19.78 0.07
C THR A 356 -23.52 18.46 0.70
N PHE A 357 -22.44 17.88 0.18
CA PHE A 357 -21.94 16.57 0.57
C PHE A 357 -20.72 16.68 1.47
N TYR A 358 -20.57 15.75 2.41
CA TYR A 358 -19.41 15.68 3.29
C TYR A 358 -19.05 14.24 3.63
N ALA A 359 -17.77 14.00 3.93
CA ALA A 359 -17.30 12.69 4.38
C ALA A 359 -17.74 12.43 5.83
N VAL A 360 -18.60 11.44 6.03
CA VAL A 360 -19.07 10.98 7.35
C VAL A 360 -17.99 10.14 8.01
N ASP A 361 -17.59 9.04 7.35
CA ASP A 361 -16.46 8.21 7.76
C ASP A 361 -15.25 8.50 6.87
N ARG A 362 -14.45 9.49 7.28
CA ARG A 362 -13.22 9.89 6.58
C ARG A 362 -12.19 8.76 6.52
N PHE A 363 -12.11 7.96 7.58
CA PHE A 363 -11.14 6.87 7.67
C PHE A 363 -11.49 5.76 6.69
N GLN A 364 -12.76 5.36 6.61
CA GLN A 364 -13.21 4.39 5.62
C GLN A 364 -13.14 4.94 4.19
N LEU A 365 -13.52 6.19 3.98
CA LEU A 365 -13.44 6.85 2.67
C LEU A 365 -12.00 6.94 2.16
N SER A 366 -11.01 6.97 3.07
CA SER A 366 -9.59 6.99 2.73
C SER A 366 -9.14 5.76 1.93
N PHE A 367 -9.82 4.62 2.07
CA PHE A 367 -9.58 3.42 1.27
C PHE A 367 -9.72 3.72 -0.23
N TYR A 368 -10.78 4.44 -0.60
CA TYR A 368 -11.07 4.83 -1.98
C TYR A 368 -10.08 5.86 -2.50
N ARG A 369 -9.74 6.87 -1.67
CA ARG A 369 -8.69 7.84 -2.03
C ARG A 369 -7.34 7.19 -2.32
N ASN A 370 -6.98 6.19 -1.53
CA ASN A 370 -5.72 5.48 -1.68
C ASN A 370 -5.64 4.67 -2.98
N MET A 371 -6.77 4.41 -3.66
CA MET A 371 -6.76 3.80 -4.99
C MET A 371 -6.29 4.77 -6.08
N THR A 372 -6.31 6.09 -5.82
CA THR A 372 -5.86 7.13 -6.79
C THR A 372 -4.46 7.66 -6.50
N ILE A 373 -3.96 7.52 -5.27
CA ILE A 373 -2.75 8.21 -4.80
C ILE A 373 -1.49 7.85 -5.59
N TYR A 374 -1.39 6.62 -6.12
CA TYR A 374 -0.18 6.13 -6.80
C TYR A 374 0.18 6.97 -8.05
N LEU A 375 -0.81 7.60 -8.69
CA LEU A 375 -0.62 8.46 -9.87
C LEU A 375 0.02 9.81 -9.54
N PHE A 376 -0.13 10.28 -8.31
CA PHE A 376 0.18 11.65 -7.89
C PHE A 376 1.20 11.71 -6.75
N ILE A 377 1.82 10.58 -6.39
CA ILE A 377 2.69 10.52 -5.22
C ILE A 377 3.88 11.46 -5.36
N THR A 378 4.46 11.59 -6.56
CA THR A 378 5.60 12.47 -6.81
C THR A 378 5.24 13.95 -6.59
N GLU A 379 4.09 14.39 -7.11
CA GLU A 379 3.58 15.75 -6.88
C GLU A 379 3.21 15.99 -5.42
N ALA A 380 2.65 14.98 -4.75
CA ALA A 380 2.35 15.06 -3.34
C ALA A 380 3.62 15.27 -2.49
N LEU A 381 4.72 14.58 -2.82
CA LEU A 381 6.00 14.79 -2.13
C LEU A 381 6.59 16.17 -2.41
N VAL A 382 6.59 16.64 -3.66
CA VAL A 382 7.05 18.00 -4.01
C VAL A 382 6.21 19.05 -3.29
N SER A 383 4.88 18.90 -3.29
CA SER A 383 3.97 19.86 -2.68
C SER A 383 4.13 19.89 -1.15
N ALA A 384 4.28 18.73 -0.51
CA ALA A 384 4.55 18.63 0.93
C ALA A 384 5.94 19.19 1.31
N ALA A 385 6.95 19.03 0.45
CA ALA A 385 8.27 19.64 0.65
C ALA A 385 8.21 21.16 0.52
N MET A 386 7.51 21.70 -0.48
CA MET A 386 7.24 23.14 -0.60
C MET A 386 6.44 23.68 0.60
N TYR A 387 5.59 22.84 1.21
CA TYR A 387 4.75 23.25 2.34
C TYR A 387 5.56 23.75 3.54
N THR A 388 6.80 23.29 3.70
CA THR A 388 7.75 23.78 4.73
C THR A 388 7.95 25.29 4.70
N ARG A 389 7.84 25.92 3.51
CA ARG A 389 7.90 27.38 3.29
C ARG A 389 6.52 28.00 3.15
N VAL A 390 5.61 27.36 2.40
CA VAL A 390 4.26 27.89 2.15
C VAL A 390 3.46 28.07 3.45
N LYS A 391 3.67 27.21 4.46
CA LYS A 391 2.96 27.27 5.73
C LYS A 391 3.35 28.46 6.62
N GLN A 392 4.55 29.01 6.44
CA GLN A 392 5.05 30.15 7.23
C GLN A 392 4.24 31.43 6.96
N GLY A 393 3.51 31.48 5.84
CA GLY A 393 2.70 32.63 5.46
C GLY A 393 3.55 33.80 4.95
N GLY A 394 3.01 35.02 5.02
CA GLY A 394 3.63 36.22 4.45
C GLY A 394 3.49 36.31 2.93
N GLY A 395 4.16 37.31 2.33
CA GLY A 395 4.12 37.55 0.89
C GLY A 395 4.80 36.45 0.05
N PRO A 396 4.65 36.45 -1.28
CA PRO A 396 5.18 35.41 -2.17
C PRO A 396 6.67 35.11 -1.97
N ALA A 397 7.49 36.14 -1.71
CA ALA A 397 8.92 36.00 -1.44
C ALA A 397 9.26 35.06 -0.27
N ASN A 398 8.43 35.03 0.79
CA ASN A 398 8.67 34.18 1.96
C ASN A 398 8.24 32.72 1.75
N GLN A 399 7.52 32.45 0.66
CA GLN A 399 6.98 31.13 0.34
C GLN A 399 7.80 30.42 -0.75
N ARG A 400 9.01 30.93 -1.03
CA ARG A 400 9.97 30.38 -1.99
C ARG A 400 10.83 29.31 -1.33
N ILE A 401 11.13 28.25 -2.07
CA ILE A 401 12.09 27.22 -1.67
C ILE A 401 13.20 27.12 -2.71
N SER A 402 14.45 26.97 -2.27
CA SER A 402 15.55 26.72 -3.21
C SER A 402 15.46 25.29 -3.76
N TYR A 403 16.05 25.04 -4.93
CA TYR A 403 16.08 23.69 -5.50
C TYR A 403 16.79 22.68 -4.59
N ASP A 404 17.89 23.08 -3.95
CA ASP A 404 18.66 22.19 -3.05
C ASP A 404 17.87 21.83 -1.78
N GLU A 405 17.15 22.80 -1.21
CA GLU A 405 16.26 22.56 -0.06
C GLU A 405 15.10 21.64 -0.46
N LEU A 406 14.50 21.88 -1.63
CA LEU A 406 13.43 21.05 -2.16
C LEU A 406 13.91 19.62 -2.40
N LEU A 407 15.05 19.44 -3.08
CA LEU A 407 15.64 18.13 -3.35
C LEU A 407 15.96 17.39 -2.05
N SER A 408 16.50 18.08 -1.05
CA SER A 408 16.80 17.50 0.26
C SER A 408 15.53 17.00 0.95
N GLN A 409 14.47 17.81 1.00
CA GLN A 409 13.23 17.44 1.65
C GLN A 409 12.45 16.36 0.88
N VAL A 410 12.44 16.41 -0.46
CA VAL A 410 11.83 15.36 -1.30
C VAL A 410 12.61 14.05 -1.17
N SER A 411 13.94 14.10 -1.10
CA SER A 411 14.78 12.93 -0.82
C SER A 411 14.43 12.31 0.53
N PHE A 412 14.32 13.13 1.57
CA PHE A 412 13.93 12.69 2.91
C PHE A 412 12.54 12.01 2.91
N LEU A 413 11.53 12.67 2.33
CA LEU A 413 10.17 12.11 2.27
C LEU A 413 10.07 10.85 1.39
N SER A 414 10.79 10.82 0.26
CA SER A 414 10.84 9.62 -0.60
C SER A 414 11.48 8.45 0.14
N GLN A 415 12.52 8.71 0.93
CA GLN A 415 13.16 7.71 1.76
C GLN A 415 12.20 7.22 2.84
N ILE A 416 11.54 8.08 3.62
CA ILE A 416 10.66 7.63 4.71
C ILE A 416 9.47 6.81 4.20
N PHE A 417 8.95 7.12 3.01
CA PHE A 417 7.78 6.44 2.43
C PHE A 417 8.09 5.26 1.50
N ARG A 418 9.34 4.80 1.42
CA ARG A 418 9.73 3.68 0.54
C ARG A 418 8.95 2.38 0.80
N GLY A 419 8.49 2.15 2.04
CA GLY A 419 7.65 1.00 2.40
C GLY A 419 6.15 1.24 2.19
N GLU A 420 5.73 2.49 2.00
CA GLU A 420 4.32 2.90 1.88
C GLU A 420 3.88 3.05 0.42
N PHE A 421 4.78 3.52 -0.45
CA PHE A 421 4.50 3.77 -1.87
C PHE A 421 5.54 3.13 -2.79
N ILE A 422 5.11 2.81 -4.01
CA ILE A 422 5.96 2.33 -5.09
C ILE A 422 6.34 3.54 -5.96
N PHE A 423 7.64 3.85 -6.02
CA PHE A 423 8.16 4.98 -6.79
C PHE A 423 8.66 4.56 -8.19
N PRO A 424 8.64 5.48 -9.17
CA PRO A 424 9.20 5.21 -10.49
C PRO A 424 10.72 4.90 -10.42
N PRO A 425 11.23 3.95 -11.23
CA PRO A 425 12.59 3.43 -11.10
C PRO A 425 13.70 4.33 -11.68
N GLU A 426 13.35 5.46 -12.30
CA GLU A 426 14.27 6.32 -13.08
C GLU A 426 15.27 7.14 -12.24
N GLY A 427 15.16 7.09 -10.92
CA GLY A 427 15.99 7.84 -9.99
C GLY A 427 15.34 9.13 -9.49
N LEU A 428 15.75 9.57 -8.29
CA LEU A 428 15.09 10.67 -7.57
C LEU A 428 15.15 11.99 -8.33
N THR A 429 16.32 12.39 -8.84
CA THR A 429 16.51 13.67 -9.53
C THR A 429 15.70 13.73 -10.83
N THR A 430 15.78 12.69 -11.65
CA THR A 430 14.97 12.56 -12.88
C THR A 430 13.47 12.65 -12.58
N ASN A 431 13.02 11.93 -11.56
CA ASN A 431 11.62 11.96 -11.13
C ASN A 431 11.21 13.36 -10.65
N LEU A 432 12.07 14.04 -9.87
CA LEU A 432 11.83 15.39 -9.38
C LEU A 432 11.70 16.40 -10.54
N GLU A 433 12.64 16.39 -11.49
CA GLU A 433 12.60 17.29 -12.66
C GLU A 433 11.35 17.05 -13.52
N LYS A 434 11.01 15.79 -13.81
CA LYS A 434 9.76 15.44 -14.51
C LYS A 434 8.53 15.95 -13.76
N THR A 435 8.54 15.87 -12.43
CA THR A 435 7.44 16.34 -11.59
C THR A 435 7.33 17.86 -11.61
N LEU A 436 8.46 18.57 -11.51
CA LEU A 436 8.50 20.03 -11.61
C LEU A 436 7.98 20.51 -12.97
N HIS A 437 8.41 19.88 -14.06
CA HIS A 437 7.89 20.19 -15.39
C HIS A 437 6.39 19.93 -15.52
N GLY A 438 5.88 18.84 -14.94
CA GLY A 438 4.45 18.54 -14.92
C GLY A 438 3.64 19.59 -14.14
N LEU A 439 4.08 19.94 -12.93
CA LEU A 439 3.43 20.93 -12.09
C LEU A 439 3.50 22.36 -12.68
N GLU A 440 4.60 22.70 -13.35
CA GLU A 440 4.75 23.99 -14.04
C GLU A 440 3.86 24.07 -15.27
N ARG A 441 3.81 23.02 -16.10
CA ARG A 441 2.90 22.91 -17.25
C ARG A 441 1.43 23.06 -16.82
N ASP A 442 1.10 22.51 -15.65
CA ASP A 442 -0.25 22.54 -15.10
C ASP A 442 -0.55 23.85 -14.33
N ASN A 443 0.36 24.84 -14.37
CA ASN A 443 0.29 26.13 -13.68
C ASN A 443 0.09 26.02 -12.16
N VAL A 444 0.57 24.96 -11.52
CA VAL A 444 0.53 24.82 -10.06
C VAL A 444 1.73 25.54 -9.42
N ILE A 445 2.89 25.45 -10.06
CA ILE A 445 4.14 26.07 -9.60
C ILE A 445 4.77 26.92 -10.69
N LYS A 446 5.72 27.76 -10.29
CA LYS A 446 6.63 28.51 -11.14
C LYS A 446 8.06 28.13 -10.79
N VAL A 447 8.87 27.79 -11.79
CA VAL A 447 10.28 27.42 -11.59
C VAL A 447 11.18 28.50 -12.19
N THR A 448 11.92 29.19 -11.33
CA THR A 448 12.98 30.12 -11.77
C THR A 448 14.22 29.31 -12.09
N ARG A 449 14.82 29.55 -13.27
CA ARG A 449 16.02 28.87 -13.75
C ARG A 449 17.15 29.88 -13.96
N ASN A 450 18.39 29.43 -13.84
CA ASN A 450 19.57 30.26 -14.13
C ASN A 450 19.86 30.35 -15.65
N SER A 451 20.96 31.01 -16.02
CA SER A 451 21.40 31.16 -17.43
C SER A 451 21.70 29.84 -18.14
N THR A 452 21.95 28.75 -17.41
CA THR A 452 22.17 27.41 -17.95
C THR A 452 20.92 26.51 -17.87
N ASN A 453 19.75 27.11 -17.65
CA ASN A 453 18.44 26.44 -17.57
C ASN A 453 18.29 25.45 -16.40
N VAL A 454 19.10 25.58 -15.35
CA VAL A 454 19.00 24.76 -14.13
C VAL A 454 18.03 25.42 -13.15
N PRO A 455 17.06 24.67 -12.57
CA PRO A 455 16.16 25.18 -11.53
C PRO A 455 16.92 25.71 -10.32
N THR A 456 16.57 26.92 -9.86
CA THR A 456 17.17 27.55 -8.67
C THR A 456 16.15 27.77 -7.57
N VAL A 457 14.96 28.27 -7.92
CA VAL A 457 13.90 28.62 -6.96
C VAL A 457 12.55 28.14 -7.47
N ILE A 458 11.76 27.56 -6.57
CA ILE A 458 10.41 27.08 -6.84
C ILE A 458 9.42 27.84 -5.95
N GLU A 459 8.31 28.27 -6.54
CA GLU A 459 7.22 28.95 -5.83
C GLU A 459 5.85 28.57 -6.42
N LEU A 460 4.77 28.89 -5.69
CA LEU A 460 3.41 28.76 -6.26
C LEU A 460 3.23 29.76 -7.40
N SER A 461 2.59 29.32 -8.49
CA SER A 461 2.27 30.18 -9.61
C SER A 461 1.26 31.29 -9.22
N ASP A 462 1.20 32.36 -10.00
CA ASP A 462 0.22 33.43 -9.75
C ASP A 462 -1.22 32.94 -9.92
N GLN A 463 -1.46 32.03 -10.88
CA GLN A 463 -2.77 31.41 -11.09
C GLN A 463 -3.19 30.56 -9.89
N GLU A 464 -2.28 29.77 -9.34
CA GLU A 464 -2.55 28.91 -8.19
C GLU A 464 -2.82 29.75 -6.92
N ARG A 465 -2.18 30.92 -6.80
CA ARG A 465 -2.48 31.88 -5.73
C ARG A 465 -3.86 32.49 -5.89
N GLN A 466 -4.28 32.83 -7.10
CA GLN A 466 -5.58 33.43 -7.40
C GLN A 466 -6.74 32.46 -7.12
N CYS A 467 -6.58 31.16 -7.39
CA CYS A 467 -7.61 30.15 -7.11
C CYS A 467 -7.60 29.62 -5.65
N GLY A 468 -6.84 30.25 -4.74
CA GLY A 468 -6.83 29.87 -3.33
C GLY A 468 -6.00 28.63 -3.00
N ARG A 469 -5.11 28.20 -3.90
CA ARG A 469 -4.21 27.04 -3.81
C ARG A 469 -4.92 25.68 -3.88
N GLU A 470 -6.08 25.60 -4.52
CA GLU A 470 -6.90 24.38 -4.52
C GLU A 470 -6.20 23.15 -5.12
N ASN A 471 -5.36 23.31 -6.13
CA ASN A 471 -4.67 22.20 -6.81
C ASN A 471 -3.40 21.79 -6.06
N TYR A 472 -2.65 22.77 -5.57
CA TYR A 472 -1.52 22.55 -4.68
C TYR A 472 -1.95 21.82 -3.40
N ASP A 473 -3.03 22.28 -2.79
CA ASP A 473 -3.56 21.68 -1.57
C ASP A 473 -4.04 20.25 -1.80
N PHE A 474 -4.65 19.97 -2.96
CA PHE A 474 -5.04 18.60 -3.33
C PHE A 474 -3.88 17.63 -3.17
N TYR A 475 -2.69 17.95 -3.70
CA TYR A 475 -1.50 17.10 -3.59
C TYR A 475 -1.02 16.95 -2.14
N CYS A 476 -1.05 18.02 -1.35
CA CYS A 476 -0.73 17.96 0.07
C CYS A 476 -1.71 17.06 0.86
N PHE A 477 -3.01 17.17 0.59
CA PHE A 477 -4.05 16.37 1.25
C PHE A 477 -3.93 14.86 0.97
N LEU A 478 -3.35 14.47 -0.16
CA LEU A 478 -3.09 13.07 -0.45
C LEU A 478 -2.08 12.45 0.51
N VAL A 479 -1.03 13.19 0.89
CA VAL A 479 0.13 12.61 1.63
C VAL A 479 0.19 12.99 3.11
N TRP A 480 -0.45 14.09 3.54
CA TRP A 480 -0.41 14.53 4.94
C TRP A 480 -0.82 13.47 5.98
N PRO A 481 -1.85 12.63 5.76
CA PRO A 481 -2.17 11.54 6.70
C PRO A 481 -1.00 10.59 6.95
N PHE A 482 -0.20 10.31 5.91
CA PHE A 482 0.97 9.43 5.99
C PHE A 482 2.15 10.13 6.67
N ILE A 483 2.34 11.43 6.43
CA ILE A 483 3.35 12.24 7.14
C ILE A 483 3.04 12.26 8.64
N GLU A 484 1.78 12.46 9.02
CA GLU A 484 1.36 12.42 10.42
C GLU A 484 1.52 11.02 11.02
N ALA A 485 1.27 9.94 10.27
CA ALA A 485 1.51 8.58 10.75
C ALA A 485 3.00 8.30 11.02
N CYS A 486 3.89 8.72 10.12
CA CYS A 486 5.33 8.61 10.32
C CYS A 486 5.81 9.46 11.50
N TRP A 487 5.29 10.68 11.63
CA TRP A 487 5.57 11.54 12.77
C TRP A 487 5.10 10.92 14.08
N LEU A 488 3.88 10.39 14.13
CA LEU A 488 3.34 9.68 15.30
C LEU A 488 4.21 8.49 15.67
N GLY A 489 4.67 7.71 14.68
CA GLY A 489 5.61 6.61 14.89
C GLY A 489 6.95 7.08 15.47
N ALA A 490 7.49 8.22 15.02
CA ALA A 490 8.74 8.77 15.56
C ALA A 490 8.54 9.31 17.00
N VAL A 491 7.43 9.99 17.24
CA VAL A 491 7.04 10.48 18.58
C VAL A 491 6.89 9.31 19.54
N SER A 492 6.23 8.23 19.17
CA SER A 492 6.03 7.09 20.07
C SER A 492 7.35 6.41 20.47
N LEU A 493 8.40 6.50 19.64
CA LEU A 493 9.74 6.03 20.03
C LEU A 493 10.34 6.86 21.16
N LEU A 494 10.06 8.16 21.26
CA LEU A 494 10.55 9.00 22.37
C LEU A 494 10.07 8.44 23.73
N GLY A 495 8.84 7.91 23.77
CA GLY A 495 8.27 7.25 24.95
C GLY A 495 8.95 5.92 25.31
N LEU A 496 9.73 5.31 24.40
CA LEU A 496 10.48 4.08 24.64
C LEU A 496 11.88 4.34 25.23
N THR A 497 12.14 5.54 25.72
CA THR A 497 13.35 5.87 26.46
C THR A 497 13.26 5.28 27.87
N PRO A 498 14.22 4.47 28.35
CA PRO A 498 14.19 3.90 29.69
C PRO A 498 14.10 4.97 30.79
N PRO A 499 13.36 4.74 31.89
CA PRO A 499 13.31 5.66 33.02
C PRO A 499 14.62 5.63 33.84
N LEU A 500 14.94 6.73 34.54
CA LEU A 500 16.17 6.82 35.37
C LEU A 500 16.24 5.76 36.46
N SER A 501 15.09 5.33 36.99
CA SER A 501 15.00 4.29 38.02
C SER A 501 15.40 2.89 37.52
N ASN A 502 15.47 2.67 36.21
CA ASN A 502 15.84 1.39 35.63
C ASN A 502 16.60 1.58 34.30
N PRO A 503 17.91 1.89 34.35
CA PRO A 503 18.70 2.31 33.20
C PRO A 503 19.08 1.17 32.24
N HIS A 504 18.75 -0.09 32.55
CA HIS A 504 19.03 -1.19 31.64
C HIS A 504 18.20 -1.05 30.35
N THR A 505 18.83 -1.23 29.19
CA THR A 505 18.15 -1.20 27.88
C THR A 505 17.19 -2.38 27.76
N PHE A 506 15.92 -2.18 28.10
CA PHE A 506 14.89 -3.20 27.94
C PHE A 506 14.49 -3.37 26.49
N TRP A 507 14.28 -4.63 26.13
CA TRP A 507 13.61 -5.02 24.91
C TRP A 507 12.10 -4.94 25.14
N VAL A 508 11.40 -4.14 24.34
CA VAL A 508 9.95 -3.97 24.39
C VAL A 508 9.31 -4.83 23.30
N ASP A 509 8.22 -5.52 23.61
CA ASP A 509 7.44 -6.23 22.60
C ASP A 509 7.02 -5.27 21.45
N LEU A 510 7.38 -5.62 20.21
CA LEU A 510 7.17 -4.78 19.04
C LEU A 510 5.69 -4.52 18.78
N LYS A 511 4.83 -5.52 19.00
CA LYS A 511 3.39 -5.36 18.81
C LYS A 511 2.82 -4.45 19.89
N LYS A 512 3.22 -4.61 21.16
CA LYS A 512 2.80 -3.73 22.25
C LYS A 512 3.26 -2.28 22.01
N ALA A 513 4.47 -2.06 21.49
CA ALA A 513 4.96 -0.72 21.14
C ALA A 513 4.12 -0.08 20.01
N GLN A 514 3.75 -0.84 18.98
CA GLN A 514 2.87 -0.37 17.90
C GLN A 514 1.44 -0.08 18.38
N ASP A 515 0.87 -0.96 19.21
CA ASP A 515 -0.46 -0.76 19.80
C ASP A 515 -0.47 0.49 20.72
N ASN A 516 0.63 0.74 21.43
CA ASN A 516 0.84 1.93 22.26
C ASN A 516 0.99 3.21 21.44
N ALA A 517 1.70 3.18 20.30
CA ALA A 517 1.75 4.29 19.35
C ALA A 517 0.35 4.65 18.79
N GLN A 518 -0.46 3.62 18.49
CA GLN A 518 -1.83 3.84 18.04
C GLN A 518 -2.71 4.45 19.15
N LEU A 519 -2.57 4.00 20.39
CA LEU A 519 -3.25 4.61 21.55
C LEU A 519 -2.86 6.09 21.72
N LEU A 520 -1.56 6.39 21.68
CA LEU A 520 -1.05 7.76 21.71
C LEU A 520 -1.66 8.60 20.59
N GLY A 521 -1.70 8.07 19.35
CA GLY A 521 -2.29 8.75 18.21
C GLY A 521 -3.77 9.07 18.38
N LYS A 522 -4.57 8.14 18.92
CA LYS A 522 -5.98 8.39 19.23
C LYS A 522 -6.12 9.55 20.21
N THR A 523 -5.30 9.58 21.26
CA THR A 523 -5.25 10.67 22.24
C THR A 523 -4.88 12.00 21.58
N LEU A 524 -3.79 12.04 20.81
CA LEU A 524 -3.32 13.25 20.13
C LEU A 524 -4.34 13.79 19.12
N TYR A 525 -5.05 12.92 18.40
CA TYR A 525 -6.13 13.33 17.50
C TYR A 525 -7.28 14.01 18.26
N HIS A 526 -7.80 13.39 19.32
CA HIS A 526 -8.87 13.98 20.12
C HIS A 526 -8.45 15.23 20.88
N GLN A 527 -7.16 15.37 21.18
CA GLN A 527 -6.59 16.60 21.75
C GLN A 527 -6.32 17.69 20.70
N GLY A 528 -6.39 17.38 19.40
CA GLY A 528 -6.15 18.32 18.31
C GLY A 528 -4.67 18.53 17.95
N ASP A 529 -3.79 17.62 18.36
CA ASP A 529 -2.36 17.58 18.02
C ASP A 529 -2.06 16.76 16.76
N LEU A 530 -2.99 15.88 16.35
CA LEU A 530 -3.03 15.27 15.02
C LEU A 530 -4.23 15.80 14.24
N SER A 531 -4.01 16.14 12.96
CA SER A 531 -5.08 16.62 12.07
C SER A 531 -5.88 15.49 11.43
N TYR A 532 -5.27 14.32 11.25
CA TYR A 532 -5.86 13.19 10.53
C TYR A 532 -5.95 11.97 11.44
N PHE A 533 -7.17 11.51 11.70
CA PHE A 533 -7.39 10.25 12.43
C PHE A 533 -6.76 9.05 11.69
N GLU A 534 -6.69 9.14 10.36
CA GLU A 534 -6.00 8.20 9.48
C GLU A 534 -4.53 7.94 9.88
N ALA A 535 -3.88 8.87 10.58
CA ALA A 535 -2.51 8.70 11.07
C ALA A 535 -2.36 7.52 12.06
N VAL A 536 -3.45 7.09 12.72
CA VAL A 536 -3.44 5.97 13.65
C VAL A 536 -3.56 4.60 12.96
N ASN A 537 -3.58 4.58 11.62
CA ASN A 537 -3.66 3.36 10.82
C ASN A 537 -2.53 2.38 11.18
N LYS A 538 -2.91 1.18 11.62
CA LYS A 538 -1.97 0.14 12.08
C LYS A 538 -0.95 -0.29 11.02
N GLU A 539 -1.36 -0.45 9.76
CA GLU A 539 -0.44 -0.87 8.70
C GLU A 539 0.53 0.26 8.35
N THR A 540 0.07 1.51 8.28
CA THR A 540 0.96 2.66 8.07
C THR A 540 1.94 2.86 9.22
N LEU A 541 1.50 2.69 10.48
CA LEU A 541 2.41 2.70 11.64
C LEU A 541 3.43 1.56 11.59
N LYS A 542 3.02 0.36 11.21
CA LYS A 542 3.93 -0.78 11.03
C LYS A 542 4.97 -0.51 9.94
N ASN A 543 4.57 0.10 8.82
CA ASN A 543 5.48 0.52 7.76
C ASN A 543 6.49 1.57 8.26
N ALA A 544 6.04 2.53 9.07
CA ALA A 544 6.93 3.51 9.72
C ALA A 544 7.96 2.83 10.64
N TYR A 545 7.54 1.92 11.51
CA TYR A 545 8.44 1.16 12.39
C TYR A 545 9.44 0.30 11.60
N GLN A 546 8.98 -0.39 10.56
CA GLN A 546 9.87 -1.14 9.67
C GLN A 546 10.89 -0.20 9.01
N ARG A 547 10.48 1.02 8.63
CA ARG A 547 11.40 2.00 8.08
C ARG A 547 12.44 2.46 9.11
N PHE A 548 12.03 2.69 10.36
CA PHE A 548 12.93 3.06 11.45
C PHE A 548 13.95 1.94 11.75
N GLU A 549 13.55 0.68 11.63
CA GLU A 549 14.46 -0.47 11.70
C GLU A 549 15.46 -0.45 10.56
N GLU A 550 15.01 -0.24 9.31
CA GLU A 550 15.89 -0.19 8.14
C GLU A 550 16.90 0.97 8.17
N GLU A 551 16.57 2.06 8.87
CA GLU A 551 17.45 3.22 9.08
C GLU A 551 18.30 3.10 10.36
N GLY A 552 18.15 2.00 11.11
CA GLY A 552 18.90 1.76 12.34
C GLY A 552 18.54 2.71 13.49
N ILE A 553 17.36 3.33 13.45
CA ILE A 553 16.81 4.11 14.58
C ILE A 553 16.39 3.17 15.71
N ILE A 554 15.82 2.01 15.34
CA ILE A 554 15.48 0.93 16.26
C ILE A 554 16.19 -0.36 15.86
N ILE A 555 16.45 -1.22 16.84
CA ILE A 555 16.98 -2.56 16.66
C ILE A 555 15.85 -3.53 17.02
N VAL A 556 15.59 -4.51 16.14
CA VAL A 556 14.55 -5.52 16.34
C VAL A 556 15.18 -6.90 16.50
N ALA A 557 14.82 -7.58 17.58
CA ALA A 557 15.21 -8.94 17.90
C ALA A 557 14.05 -9.88 17.51
N ARG A 558 14.33 -10.83 16.60
CA ARG A 558 13.35 -11.84 16.16
C ARG A 558 13.85 -13.23 16.51
N SER A 559 13.11 -13.92 17.40
CA SER A 559 13.40 -15.32 17.73
C SER A 559 13.37 -16.21 16.49
N LYS A 560 14.21 -17.25 16.46
CA LYS A 560 14.16 -18.30 15.44
C LYS A 560 13.02 -19.28 15.70
N GLU A 561 12.52 -19.36 16.92
CA GLU A 561 11.41 -20.23 17.30
C GLU A 561 10.06 -19.63 16.89
N SER A 562 9.21 -20.49 16.33
CA SER A 562 7.85 -20.12 15.94
C SER A 562 7.01 -19.84 17.20
N GLY A 563 6.61 -18.58 17.41
CA GLY A 563 5.67 -18.19 18.45
C GLY A 563 6.17 -17.13 19.43
N THR A 564 7.48 -16.89 19.51
CA THR A 564 8.03 -15.81 20.33
C THR A 564 7.77 -14.46 19.66
N ALA A 565 7.24 -13.49 20.42
CA ALA A 565 7.01 -12.15 19.89
C ALA A 565 8.34 -11.43 19.60
N ALA A 566 8.40 -10.71 18.49
CA ALA A 566 9.55 -9.86 18.20
C ALA A 566 9.63 -8.73 19.22
N THR A 567 10.84 -8.40 19.66
CA THR A 567 11.07 -7.29 20.58
C THR A 567 11.93 -6.22 19.91
N LEU A 568 11.88 -5.00 20.42
CA LEU A 568 12.61 -3.85 19.91
C LEU A 568 13.26 -3.03 21.02
N ARG A 569 14.29 -2.29 20.67
CA ARG A 569 14.84 -1.19 21.48
C ARG A 569 15.30 -0.05 20.58
N ILE A 570 15.40 1.15 21.12
CA ILE A 570 16.04 2.28 20.42
C ILE A 570 17.53 1.97 20.28
N ALA A 571 18.10 2.27 19.12
CA ALA A 571 19.54 2.15 18.92
C ALA A 571 20.29 3.14 19.82
N PRO A 572 21.44 2.78 20.42
CA PRO A 572 22.11 3.62 21.43
C PRO A 572 22.41 5.06 20.96
N ASN A 573 22.79 5.23 19.69
CA ASN A 573 23.07 6.53 19.07
C ASN A 573 21.81 7.36 18.71
N TRP A 574 20.63 6.80 18.94
CA TRP A 574 19.33 7.45 18.76
C TRP A 574 18.58 7.61 20.08
N MET A 575 19.16 7.15 21.20
CA MET A 575 18.52 7.19 22.51
C MET A 575 18.32 8.65 22.97
N PRO A 576 17.09 9.07 23.29
CA PRO A 576 16.83 10.39 23.88
C PRO A 576 17.43 10.53 25.27
N GLU A 577 17.69 11.77 25.65
CA GLU A 577 18.20 12.10 26.98
C GLU A 577 17.05 12.43 27.96
N ARG A 578 17.28 12.13 29.24
CA ARG A 578 16.43 12.56 30.34
C ARG A 578 17.14 13.61 31.18
N ASP A 579 16.38 14.56 31.66
CA ASP A 579 16.78 15.49 32.71
C ASP A 579 17.14 14.69 33.98
N PRO A 580 18.37 14.82 34.52
CA PRO A 580 18.79 14.08 35.71
C PRO A 580 18.00 14.42 36.98
N GLU A 581 17.46 15.64 37.09
CA GLU A 581 16.73 16.11 38.26
C GLU A 581 15.24 15.78 38.16
N THR A 582 14.64 16.03 36.99
CA THR A 582 13.19 15.89 36.81
C THR A 582 12.77 14.55 36.20
N GLY A 583 13.70 13.80 35.60
CA GLY A 583 13.44 12.54 34.88
C GLY A 583 12.70 12.71 33.55
N LYS A 584 12.38 13.95 33.16
CA LYS A 584 11.63 14.25 31.93
C LYS A 584 12.50 14.11 30.68
N LEU A 585 11.88 13.76 29.56
CA LEU A 585 12.55 13.74 28.26
C LEU A 585 12.94 15.15 27.82
N LEU A 586 14.17 15.31 27.35
CA LEU A 586 14.67 16.56 26.82
C LEU A 586 14.34 16.67 25.31
N PRO A 587 13.88 17.85 24.82
CA PRO A 587 13.58 18.08 23.41
C PRO A 587 14.87 18.34 22.61
N ARG A 588 15.82 17.40 22.64
CA ARG A 588 17.10 17.49 21.94
C ARG A 588 17.62 16.11 21.53
N GLY A 589 18.61 16.11 20.64
CA GLY A 589 19.28 14.90 20.17
C GLY A 589 18.66 14.34 18.89
N ARG A 590 19.28 13.28 18.38
CA ARG A 590 19.07 12.83 16.99
C ARG A 590 17.64 12.41 16.67
N LEU A 591 16.96 11.72 17.61
CA LEU A 591 15.56 11.29 17.43
C LEU A 591 14.59 12.48 17.48
N TRP A 592 14.90 13.51 18.27
CA TRP A 592 14.14 14.75 18.30
C TRP A 592 14.28 15.49 16.96
N ASP A 593 15.50 15.66 16.46
CA ASP A 593 15.76 16.32 15.17
C ASP A 593 15.10 15.60 13.99
N PHE A 594 15.11 14.26 14.01
CA PHE A 594 14.39 13.46 13.02
C PHE A 594 12.87 13.65 13.12
N THR A 595 12.32 13.69 14.33
CA THR A 595 10.89 13.94 14.56
C THR A 595 10.50 15.35 14.07
N ASP A 596 11.33 16.36 14.32
CA ASP A 596 11.13 17.72 13.84
C ASP A 596 11.21 17.82 12.31
N LEU A 597 12.15 17.12 11.69
CA LEU A 597 12.29 17.08 10.23
C LEU A 597 11.03 16.52 9.54
N ILE A 598 10.36 15.52 10.13
CA ILE A 598 9.04 15.07 9.67
C ILE A 598 7.97 16.14 9.92
N ALA A 599 8.00 16.79 11.09
CA ALA A 599 7.02 17.81 11.49
C ALA A 599 7.02 19.03 10.56
N GLN A 600 8.15 19.36 9.94
CA GLN A 600 8.24 20.44 8.96
C GLN A 600 7.28 20.27 7.78
N SER A 601 7.01 19.04 7.33
CA SER A 601 6.07 18.76 6.24
C SER A 601 4.63 18.48 6.71
N ARG A 602 4.35 18.47 8.02
CA ARG A 602 3.00 18.27 8.56
C ARG A 602 2.14 19.50 8.30
N ARG A 603 0.84 19.25 8.11
CA ARG A 603 -0.17 20.30 8.09
C ARG A 603 -0.26 20.95 9.48
N GLU A 604 -0.22 22.28 9.51
CA GLU A 604 -0.52 23.01 10.74
C GLU A 604 -2.01 22.88 11.08
N GLY A 605 -2.32 22.57 12.33
CA GLY A 605 -3.70 22.46 12.80
C GLY A 605 -4.43 23.80 12.64
N LYS A 606 -5.68 23.78 12.16
CA LYS A 606 -6.50 25.00 11.98
C LYS A 606 -6.60 25.87 13.25
N ASN A 607 -6.45 25.25 14.43
CA ASN A 607 -6.58 25.91 15.73
C ASN A 607 -5.26 25.97 16.51
N ARG A 608 -4.17 25.35 16.02
CA ARG A 608 -2.91 25.19 16.78
C ARG A 608 -1.71 25.11 15.84
N ARG A 609 -0.76 26.04 16.05
CA ARG A 609 0.58 25.96 15.45
C ARG A 609 1.46 25.06 16.30
N ASP A 610 2.27 24.23 15.64
CA ASP A 610 3.30 23.43 16.29
C ASP A 610 4.36 24.38 16.87
N GLY A 611 4.22 24.71 18.15
CA GLY A 611 5.16 25.54 18.91
C GLY A 611 5.76 24.78 20.10
N ALA A 612 6.69 25.42 20.82
CA ALA A 612 7.42 24.80 21.94
C ALA A 612 6.50 24.19 23.03
N THR A 613 5.31 24.77 23.25
CA THR A 613 4.30 24.24 24.18
C THR A 613 3.67 22.94 23.69
N VAL A 614 3.43 22.81 22.38
CA VAL A 614 2.90 21.58 21.75
C VAL A 614 3.96 20.49 21.83
N SER A 615 5.22 20.83 21.54
CA SER A 615 6.38 19.96 21.70
C SER A 615 6.49 19.37 23.11
N SER A 616 6.36 20.19 24.16
CA SER A 616 6.43 19.74 25.56
C SER A 616 5.26 18.83 25.95
N ARG A 617 4.02 19.15 25.53
CA ARG A 617 2.84 18.32 25.81
C ARG A 617 2.93 16.95 25.13
N VAL A 618 3.30 16.93 23.84
CA VAL A 618 3.43 15.70 23.06
C VAL A 618 4.52 14.81 23.67
N LEU A 619 5.66 15.38 24.05
CA LEU A 619 6.72 14.66 24.77
C LEU A 619 6.22 14.07 26.10
N THR A 620 5.52 14.87 26.90
CA THR A 620 4.98 14.44 28.20
C THR A 620 3.99 13.29 28.04
N MET A 621 3.09 13.39 27.04
CA MET A 621 2.11 12.34 26.76
C MET A 621 2.78 11.07 26.23
N SER A 622 3.76 11.21 25.33
CA SER A 622 4.54 10.10 24.83
C SER A 622 5.28 9.37 25.95
N ASP A 623 5.91 10.12 26.88
CA ASP A 623 6.58 9.55 28.04
C ASP A 623 5.59 8.82 28.96
N ALA A 624 4.44 9.43 29.27
CA ALA A 624 3.43 8.82 30.12
C ALA A 624 2.90 7.49 29.55
N VAL A 625 2.64 7.46 28.24
CA VAL A 625 2.11 6.28 27.54
C VAL A 625 3.21 5.21 27.39
N GLY A 626 4.46 5.61 27.19
CA GLY A 626 5.63 4.73 27.14
C GLY A 626 6.01 4.10 28.48
N GLN A 627 5.93 4.84 29.59
CA GLN A 627 6.17 4.33 30.95
C GLN A 627 5.29 3.13 31.30
N VAL A 628 4.07 3.05 30.76
CA VAL A 628 3.17 1.90 30.95
C VAL A 628 3.76 0.61 30.36
N LEU A 629 4.51 0.70 29.26
CA LEU A 629 5.18 -0.46 28.66
C LEU A 629 6.30 -0.97 29.56
N PHE A 630 7.06 -0.07 30.19
CA PHE A 630 8.12 -0.45 31.13
C PHE A 630 7.60 -1.05 32.43
N ARG A 631 6.49 -0.53 32.98
CA ARG A 631 5.86 -1.10 34.20
C ARG A 631 5.28 -2.49 33.95
N LYS A 632 4.85 -2.78 32.72
CA LYS A 632 4.26 -4.06 32.31
C LYS A 632 5.28 -5.03 31.69
N ALA A 633 6.53 -4.60 31.54
CA ALA A 633 7.62 -5.48 31.12
C ALA A 633 8.07 -6.27 32.34
N GLU A 634 7.91 -7.59 32.31
CA GLU A 634 8.54 -8.47 33.29
C GLU A 634 10.06 -8.31 33.19
N LEU A 635 10.75 -8.23 34.32
CA LEU A 635 12.22 -8.29 34.37
C LEU A 635 12.64 -9.56 33.61
N PRO A 636 13.52 -9.48 32.59
CA PRO A 636 13.96 -10.68 31.90
C PRO A 636 14.57 -11.65 32.92
N SER A 637 14.11 -12.89 32.94
CA SER A 637 14.85 -13.99 33.54
C SER A 637 16.22 -14.02 32.88
N SER A 638 17.27 -13.67 33.64
CA SER A 638 18.71 -13.73 33.35
C SER A 638 19.12 -14.42 32.03
N GLY A 639 18.88 -13.75 30.91
CA GLY A 639 19.18 -14.22 29.58
C GLY A 639 19.05 -13.04 28.63
N THR A 640 20.17 -12.44 28.25
CA THR A 640 20.21 -11.48 27.17
C THR A 640 19.71 -12.17 25.89
N PRO A 641 18.75 -11.61 25.15
CA PRO A 641 18.34 -12.18 23.86
C PRO A 641 19.49 -12.28 22.85
N GLU A 642 20.66 -11.70 23.14
CA GLU A 642 21.77 -11.55 22.20
C GLU A 642 22.45 -12.87 21.83
N ASP A 643 22.35 -13.92 22.66
CA ASP A 643 23.06 -15.18 22.41
C ASP A 643 22.32 -16.14 21.45
N ASP A 644 20.99 -16.06 21.33
CA ASP A 644 20.17 -16.96 20.50
C ASP A 644 19.24 -16.28 19.46
N VAL A 645 19.23 -14.94 19.40
CA VAL A 645 18.27 -14.18 18.58
C VAL A 645 18.90 -13.56 17.33
N LYS A 646 18.18 -13.60 16.21
CA LYS A 646 18.61 -12.92 14.99
C LYS A 646 18.30 -11.42 15.12
N LEU A 647 19.32 -10.64 15.45
CA LEU A 647 19.25 -9.19 15.46
C LEU A 647 19.12 -8.63 14.04
N SER A 648 18.35 -7.56 13.87
CA SER A 648 18.32 -6.78 12.64
C SER A 648 19.73 -6.28 12.30
N THR A 649 20.22 -6.55 11.10
CA THR A 649 21.59 -6.20 10.70
C THR A 649 21.77 -4.69 10.60
N THR A 650 22.68 -4.12 11.39
CA THR A 650 23.13 -2.71 11.34
C THR A 650 24.03 -2.42 10.13
N LYS A 651 23.84 -3.07 8.97
CA LYS A 651 24.57 -2.68 7.76
C LYS A 651 24.04 -1.32 7.33
N MET A 652 24.74 -0.25 7.74
CA MET A 652 24.47 1.12 7.30
C MET A 652 24.34 1.13 5.78
N ARG A 653 23.18 1.59 5.29
CA ARG A 653 22.98 1.83 3.87
C ARG A 653 23.98 2.90 3.40
N ARG A 654 24.37 2.84 2.13
CA ARG A 654 25.29 3.81 1.47
C ARG A 654 24.84 5.29 1.56
N LYS A 655 23.58 5.56 1.91
CA LYS A 655 23.02 6.88 2.24
C LYS A 655 21.97 6.69 3.33
N ALA A 656 22.37 6.82 4.61
CA ALA A 656 21.43 6.82 5.73
C ALA A 656 20.66 8.16 5.76
N ILE A 657 19.51 8.21 6.45
CA ILE A 657 18.89 9.49 6.76
C ILE A 657 19.84 10.27 7.70
N GLU A 658 20.45 11.31 7.16
CA GLU A 658 21.24 12.28 7.91
C GLU A 658 20.30 13.36 8.43
N THR A 659 20.26 13.54 9.74
CA THR A 659 19.68 14.73 10.38
C THR A 659 20.77 15.79 10.42
N PRO A 660 20.48 17.06 10.09
CA PRO A 660 21.39 18.15 10.37
C PRO A 660 21.45 18.31 11.89
N SER A 661 22.31 17.53 12.55
CA SER A 661 22.57 17.66 13.98
C SER A 661 23.04 19.08 14.21
N LYS A 662 22.23 19.91 14.87
CA LYS A 662 22.75 21.15 15.44
C LYS A 662 23.63 20.73 16.61
N LEU A 663 24.94 20.78 16.39
CA LEU A 663 25.94 20.73 17.47
C LEU A 663 25.64 21.79 18.52
#